data_AF-A0A972HMV9-F1
#
_entry.id   AF-A0A972HMV9-F1
#
_cell.length_a   1.000
_cell.length_b   1.000
_cell.length_c   1.000
_cell.angle_alpha   90.00
_cell.angle_beta   90.00
_cell.angle_gamma   90.00
#
_symmetry.space_group_name_H-M   'P 1'
#
loop_
_entity.id
_entity.type
_entity.pdbx_description
1 polymer ?
#
loop_
_entity_poly.entity_id
_entity_poly.type
_entity_poly.pdbx_seq_one_letter_code
_entity_poly.pdbx_strand_id
1 'polypeptide(L)'
;MSLRVEDVASKAGLSVDTVRYYRKLGVLHAPRRDGRTAMYDSSHLDRLAEIRRLSSDGFSLAQIRRLIASDSDPRLRALESAESGETKTVDQLAEASGVQRDLVLLAIDAGLIAESPDSPGRYQDDAVTMLSSAAALLDAGLPADALAPIALRHAANISDVIDDAIEVFRRYLPEGTPEEQGQLIAKLVPAASDLVSLHFKRTLIEHASSRLVDNEMLHHVPDDDLDRGVEPTTIYCEWAELSEPLDLVAVGRFARDDHRFLWLQPGDQLGIIAWGEIDSWSPDTGESASTFLSRVRSSMPPTPTPSVVVGGLAFDKDKPTTLAWSKFRNGRLIVPATQIVRRDGRLVAMAFGPDRDRARVRLEHAQTMVEAAQHRGAIELPPLNITIEDKTRDHYKAIVAEAVADINDGRFDKVVLARTIAVNGDVPLGAWLSLLRDRFPTCAVFARGEGSRTFFGASPEVLVRVAGDRVDVAAMAGTRARSDDAAMDDALADELRTSTKEQHEHKLVVESIQANLLAAGVTLDESPPTEVLKLPGIQHLYTPIVGRRDSAKTSIIDLVELLHPTPAVGGTPSETAVEWIRQHENLDRGWYAAPVGWTDMDGNGEFRVGLRSGLHGPDRTLLFAGCGIVGESEPQAELDETFTKFGALLGAIGQ
;
A
#
# COMPACT_ATOMS: atom_id res chain seq x y z
N MET A 1 -48.22 -17.99 -33.19
CA MET A 1 -48.75 -19.36 -33.00
C MET A 1 -48.49 -19.74 -31.56
N SER A 2 -49.50 -20.21 -30.81
CA SER A 2 -49.36 -20.52 -29.37
C SER A 2 -49.12 -22.02 -29.19
N LEU A 3 -48.04 -22.40 -28.51
CA LEU A 3 -47.54 -23.77 -28.40
C LEU A 3 -47.38 -24.16 -26.94
N ARG A 4 -47.61 -25.43 -26.58
CA ARG A 4 -47.26 -25.94 -25.25
C ARG A 4 -45.78 -26.26 -25.17
N VAL A 5 -45.26 -26.44 -23.96
CA VAL A 5 -43.82 -26.70 -23.75
C VAL A 5 -43.37 -27.99 -24.43
N GLU A 6 -44.25 -28.99 -24.54
CA GLU A 6 -44.01 -30.24 -25.26
C GLU A 6 -43.85 -30.00 -26.76
N ASP A 7 -44.70 -29.14 -27.34
CA ASP A 7 -44.65 -28.81 -28.77
C ASP A 7 -43.40 -27.98 -29.10
N VAL A 8 -43.00 -27.06 -28.22
CA VAL A 8 -41.78 -26.26 -28.40
C VAL A 8 -40.53 -27.11 -28.25
N ALA A 9 -40.48 -28.00 -27.26
CA ALA A 9 -39.37 -28.93 -27.08
C ALA A 9 -39.22 -29.84 -28.32
N SER A 10 -40.33 -30.41 -28.81
CA SER A 10 -40.33 -31.24 -30.01
C SER A 10 -39.88 -30.47 -31.26
N LYS A 11 -40.37 -29.25 -31.47
CA LYS A 11 -40.01 -28.43 -32.64
C LYS A 11 -38.57 -27.91 -32.58
N ALA A 12 -38.07 -27.62 -31.38
CA ALA A 12 -36.68 -27.20 -31.18
C ALA A 12 -35.70 -28.38 -31.13
N GLY A 13 -36.17 -29.64 -31.16
CA GLY A 13 -35.35 -30.84 -31.04
C GLY A 13 -34.65 -30.97 -29.68
N LEU A 14 -35.29 -30.50 -28.61
CA LEU A 14 -34.77 -30.48 -27.24
C LEU A 14 -35.70 -31.27 -26.30
N SER A 15 -35.21 -31.61 -25.10
CA SER A 15 -36.09 -32.14 -24.06
C SER A 15 -36.89 -31.02 -23.38
N VAL A 16 -38.06 -31.36 -22.83
CA VAL A 16 -38.87 -30.42 -22.03
C VAL A 16 -38.08 -29.89 -20.83
N ASP A 17 -37.22 -30.73 -20.24
CA ASP A 17 -36.37 -30.33 -19.12
C ASP A 17 -35.30 -29.33 -19.54
N THR A 18 -34.72 -29.47 -20.73
CA THR A 18 -33.77 -28.48 -21.28
C THR A 18 -34.44 -27.13 -21.50
N VAL A 19 -35.66 -27.10 -22.05
CA VAL A 19 -36.43 -25.85 -22.25
C VAL A 19 -36.76 -25.19 -20.91
N ARG A 20 -37.13 -25.98 -19.89
CA ARG A 20 -37.39 -25.48 -18.53
C ARG A 20 -36.11 -25.02 -17.84
N TYR A 21 -35.00 -25.70 -18.07
CA TYR A 21 -33.68 -25.36 -17.54
C TYR A 21 -33.17 -24.04 -18.12
N TYR A 22 -33.29 -23.84 -19.43
CA TYR A 22 -32.96 -22.58 -20.10
C TYR A 22 -33.83 -21.41 -19.62
N ARG A 23 -35.12 -21.65 -19.36
CA ARG A 23 -35.97 -20.66 -18.70
C ARG A 23 -35.50 -20.34 -17.27
N LYS A 24 -35.15 -21.36 -16.48
CA LYS A 24 -34.67 -21.19 -15.09
C LYS A 24 -33.34 -20.42 -15.03
N LEU A 25 -32.47 -20.63 -16.01
CA LEU A 25 -31.20 -19.92 -16.19
C LEU A 25 -31.38 -18.48 -16.72
N GLY A 26 -32.57 -18.11 -17.18
CA GLY A 26 -32.86 -16.78 -17.72
C GLY A 26 -32.36 -16.55 -19.15
N VAL A 27 -31.93 -17.59 -19.87
CA VAL A 27 -31.51 -17.50 -21.29
C VAL A 27 -32.70 -17.60 -22.25
N LEU A 28 -33.83 -18.18 -21.80
CA LEU A 28 -35.10 -18.19 -22.50
C LEU A 28 -36.12 -17.36 -21.72
N HIS A 29 -36.78 -16.41 -22.38
CA HIS A 29 -37.76 -15.53 -21.74
C HIS A 29 -39.00 -16.29 -21.25
N ALA A 30 -39.77 -15.67 -20.35
CA ALA A 30 -40.90 -16.32 -19.72
C ALA A 30 -42.09 -16.48 -20.70
N PRO A 31 -42.71 -17.68 -20.78
CA PRO A 31 -43.88 -17.89 -21.61
C PRO A 31 -45.11 -17.19 -21.05
N ARG A 32 -46.09 -16.88 -21.91
CA ARG A 32 -47.37 -16.35 -21.46
C ARG A 32 -48.14 -17.42 -20.71
N ARG A 33 -48.86 -17.03 -19.66
CA ARG A 33 -49.72 -17.96 -18.91
C ARG A 33 -51.15 -17.85 -19.40
N ASP A 34 -51.72 -18.99 -19.77
CA ASP A 34 -53.15 -19.14 -20.03
C ASP A 34 -53.71 -20.16 -19.02
N GLY A 35 -54.35 -19.65 -17.97
CA GLY A 35 -54.74 -20.42 -16.79
C GLY A 35 -53.55 -21.10 -16.12
N ARG A 36 -53.59 -22.44 -15.99
CA ARG A 36 -52.50 -23.25 -15.42
C ARG A 36 -51.43 -23.67 -16.43
N THR A 37 -51.58 -23.30 -17.70
CA THR A 37 -50.70 -23.78 -18.78
C THR A 37 -49.79 -22.66 -19.26
N ALA A 38 -48.50 -22.98 -19.45
CA ALA A 38 -47.53 -22.07 -20.04
C ALA A 38 -47.57 -22.20 -21.57
N MET A 39 -47.82 -21.09 -22.24
CA MET A 39 -47.95 -20.98 -23.69
C MET A 39 -46.77 -20.20 -24.25
N TYR A 40 -46.08 -20.84 -25.19
CA TYR A 40 -44.90 -20.36 -25.87
C TYR A 40 -45.26 -19.94 -27.29
N ASP A 41 -44.46 -19.09 -27.91
CA ASP A 41 -44.69 -18.60 -29.28
C ASP A 41 -43.46 -18.77 -30.17
N SER A 42 -43.51 -18.23 -31.39
CA SER A 42 -42.42 -18.33 -32.37
C SER A 42 -41.12 -17.71 -31.86
N SER A 43 -41.19 -16.63 -31.08
CA SER A 43 -39.97 -15.99 -30.54
C SER A 43 -39.20 -16.90 -29.58
N HIS A 44 -39.88 -17.85 -28.93
CA HIS A 44 -39.21 -18.86 -28.11
C HIS A 44 -38.49 -19.90 -28.96
N LEU A 45 -39.03 -20.25 -30.14
CA LEU A 45 -38.36 -21.17 -31.07
C LEU A 45 -37.12 -20.53 -31.68
N ASP A 46 -37.22 -19.26 -32.08
CA ASP A 46 -36.10 -18.48 -32.62
C ASP A 46 -34.97 -18.38 -31.58
N ARG A 47 -35.32 -18.08 -30.32
CA ARG A 47 -34.36 -18.02 -29.21
C ARG A 47 -33.72 -19.36 -28.88
N LEU A 48 -34.46 -20.46 -28.98
CA LEU A 48 -33.90 -21.81 -28.78
C LEU A 48 -32.97 -22.23 -29.91
N ALA A 49 -33.26 -21.84 -31.16
CA ALA A 49 -32.36 -22.06 -32.29
C ALA A 49 -31.05 -21.29 -32.13
N GLU A 50 -31.12 -20.05 -31.66
CA GLU A 50 -29.96 -19.20 -31.38
C GLU A 50 -29.08 -19.75 -30.25
N ILE A 51 -29.68 -20.16 -29.12
CA ILE A 51 -28.94 -20.80 -28.01
C ILE A 51 -28.20 -22.05 -28.50
N ARG A 52 -28.80 -22.85 -29.39
CA ARG A 52 -28.16 -24.04 -29.96
C ARG A 52 -26.98 -23.68 -30.86
N ARG A 53 -27.13 -22.67 -31.72
CA ARG A 53 -26.04 -22.18 -32.58
C ARG A 53 -24.85 -21.70 -31.74
N LEU A 54 -25.10 -20.85 -30.75
CA LEU A 54 -24.04 -20.35 -29.87
C LEU A 54 -23.39 -21.47 -29.04
N SER A 55 -24.18 -22.45 -28.60
CA SER A 55 -23.63 -23.61 -27.89
C SER A 55 -22.79 -24.51 -28.79
N SER A 56 -23.11 -24.64 -30.10
CA SER A 56 -22.26 -25.38 -31.05
C SER A 56 -20.98 -24.63 -31.39
N ASP A 57 -20.99 -23.30 -31.29
CA ASP A 57 -19.84 -22.42 -31.51
C ASP A 57 -18.93 -22.34 -30.26
N GLY A 58 -19.18 -23.16 -29.23
CA GLY A 58 -18.32 -23.32 -28.06
C GLY A 58 -18.64 -22.42 -26.87
N PHE A 59 -19.69 -21.59 -26.94
CA PHE A 59 -20.07 -20.70 -25.84
C PHE A 59 -20.75 -21.46 -24.69
N SER A 60 -20.33 -21.21 -23.46
CA SER A 60 -21.00 -21.73 -22.27
C SER A 60 -22.36 -21.05 -22.05
N LEU A 61 -23.30 -21.72 -21.38
CA LEU A 61 -24.62 -21.13 -21.09
C LEU A 61 -24.55 -19.83 -20.26
N ALA A 62 -23.48 -19.63 -19.48
CA ALA A 62 -23.24 -18.38 -18.76
C ALA A 62 -22.79 -17.25 -19.71
N GLN A 63 -21.96 -17.55 -20.71
CA GLN A 63 -21.55 -16.59 -21.76
C GLN A 63 -22.73 -16.28 -22.69
N ILE A 64 -23.49 -17.31 -23.11
CA ILE A 64 -24.72 -17.14 -23.88
C ILE A 64 -25.69 -16.24 -23.14
N ARG A 65 -25.85 -16.41 -21.82
CA ARG A 65 -26.67 -15.51 -20.99
C ARG A 65 -26.17 -14.06 -20.99
N ARG A 66 -24.86 -13.81 -20.98
CA ARG A 66 -24.30 -12.46 -21.05
C ARG A 66 -24.49 -11.83 -22.42
N LEU A 67 -24.24 -12.57 -23.51
CA LEU A 67 -24.48 -12.15 -24.90
C LEU A 67 -25.95 -11.84 -25.17
N ILE A 68 -26.84 -12.68 -24.61
CA ILE A 68 -28.29 -12.51 -24.69
C ILE A 68 -28.75 -11.30 -23.88
N ALA A 69 -28.10 -11.03 -22.74
CA ALA A 69 -28.39 -9.89 -21.89
C ALA A 69 -27.87 -8.58 -22.50
N SER A 70 -26.70 -8.58 -23.14
CA SER A 70 -26.12 -7.41 -23.83
C SER A 70 -26.99 -6.96 -25.01
N ASP A 71 -27.53 -7.90 -25.79
CA ASP A 71 -28.42 -7.61 -26.93
C ASP A 71 -29.81 -7.07 -26.49
N SER A 72 -30.12 -7.10 -25.20
CA SER A 72 -31.41 -6.65 -24.64
C SER A 72 -31.34 -5.38 -23.78
N ASP A 73 -30.16 -4.79 -23.58
CA ASP A 73 -30.01 -3.52 -22.85
C ASP A 73 -29.91 -2.33 -23.83
N PRO A 74 -30.95 -1.47 -23.91
CA PRO A 74 -30.93 -0.31 -24.80
C PRO A 74 -29.80 0.69 -24.49
N ARG A 75 -29.23 0.66 -23.27
CA ARG A 75 -28.08 1.50 -22.90
C ARG A 75 -26.80 1.07 -23.60
N LEU A 76 -26.58 -0.26 -23.74
CA LEU A 76 -25.45 -0.80 -24.51
C LEU A 76 -25.57 -0.42 -25.98
N ARG A 77 -26.77 -0.56 -26.57
CA ARG A 77 -27.00 -0.17 -27.98
C ARG A 77 -26.74 1.31 -28.26
N ALA A 78 -27.07 2.19 -27.31
CA ALA A 78 -26.79 3.62 -27.44
C ALA A 78 -25.29 3.93 -27.39
N LEU A 79 -24.53 3.23 -26.53
CA LEU A 79 -23.06 3.28 -26.46
C LEU A 79 -22.41 2.72 -27.74
N GLU A 80 -22.85 1.54 -28.19
CA GLU A 80 -22.37 0.87 -29.42
C GLU A 80 -22.66 1.72 -30.67
N SER A 81 -23.82 2.40 -30.73
CA SER A 81 -24.15 3.31 -31.84
C SER A 81 -23.24 4.54 -31.91
N ALA A 82 -22.70 4.98 -30.77
CA ALA A 82 -21.76 6.10 -30.69
C ALA A 82 -20.32 5.71 -31.09
N GLU A 83 -19.98 4.42 -31.05
CA GLU A 83 -18.67 3.87 -31.38
C GLU A 83 -18.63 3.07 -32.71
N SER A 84 -19.66 3.20 -33.55
CA SER A 84 -19.79 2.43 -34.81
C SER A 84 -18.74 2.82 -35.89
N GLY A 85 -17.51 2.35 -35.70
CA GLY A 85 -16.40 2.39 -36.66
C GLY A 85 -16.28 1.10 -37.48
N GLU A 86 -15.42 1.11 -38.49
CA GLU A 86 -15.19 -0.03 -39.39
C GLU A 86 -14.21 -1.02 -38.75
N THR A 87 -14.66 -2.24 -38.40
CA THR A 87 -13.81 -3.22 -37.70
C THR A 87 -12.80 -3.92 -38.62
N LYS A 88 -11.55 -4.03 -38.16
CA LYS A 88 -10.39 -4.54 -38.93
C LYS A 88 -9.88 -5.88 -38.39
N THR A 89 -9.33 -6.72 -39.27
CA THR A 89 -8.56 -7.92 -38.90
C THR A 89 -7.14 -7.54 -38.44
N VAL A 90 -6.42 -8.47 -37.80
CA VAL A 90 -5.01 -8.26 -37.39
C VAL A 90 -4.13 -7.80 -38.56
N ASP A 91 -4.30 -8.41 -39.74
CA ASP A 91 -3.49 -8.06 -40.92
C ASP A 91 -3.81 -6.65 -41.42
N GLN A 92 -5.08 -6.25 -41.36
CA GLN A 92 -5.52 -4.90 -41.71
C GLN A 92 -5.08 -3.86 -40.66
N LEU A 93 -5.03 -4.22 -39.37
CA LEU A 93 -4.46 -3.35 -38.34
C LEU A 93 -2.97 -3.12 -38.55
N ALA A 94 -2.22 -4.19 -38.84
CA ALA A 94 -0.78 -4.12 -39.11
C ALA A 94 -0.51 -3.22 -40.34
N GLU A 95 -1.28 -3.40 -41.42
CA GLU A 95 -1.18 -2.56 -42.61
C GLU A 95 -1.56 -1.10 -42.35
N ALA A 96 -2.67 -0.84 -41.66
CA ALA A 96 -3.17 0.51 -41.42
C ALA A 96 -2.33 1.32 -40.41
N SER A 97 -1.73 0.65 -39.43
CA SER A 97 -0.87 1.28 -38.42
C SER A 97 0.61 1.33 -38.82
N GLY A 98 1.02 0.58 -39.85
CA GLY A 98 2.42 0.42 -40.22
C GLY A 98 3.25 -0.43 -39.24
N VAL A 99 2.61 -1.09 -38.27
CA VAL A 99 3.27 -1.92 -37.25
C VAL A 99 3.42 -3.37 -37.76
N GLN A 100 4.55 -4.02 -37.47
CA GLN A 100 4.74 -5.43 -37.80
C GLN A 100 3.68 -6.31 -37.11
N ARG A 101 3.13 -7.27 -37.86
CA ARG A 101 2.08 -8.18 -37.40
C ARG A 101 2.37 -8.84 -36.05
N ASP A 102 3.61 -9.27 -35.81
CA ASP A 102 4.01 -9.94 -34.57
C ASP A 102 3.92 -8.99 -33.34
N LEU A 103 4.19 -7.69 -33.53
CA LEU A 103 4.02 -6.68 -32.48
C LEU A 103 2.55 -6.34 -32.23
N VAL A 104 1.71 -6.40 -33.27
CA VAL A 104 0.24 -6.25 -33.12
C VAL A 104 -0.32 -7.42 -32.30
N LEU A 105 0.10 -8.65 -32.59
CA LEU A 105 -0.30 -9.83 -31.82
C LEU A 105 0.16 -9.73 -30.36
N LEU A 106 1.39 -9.27 -30.12
CA LEU A 106 1.90 -9.05 -28.77
C LEU A 106 1.08 -8.01 -28.00
N ALA A 107 0.64 -6.92 -28.65
CA ALA A 107 -0.20 -5.91 -28.03
C ALA A 107 -1.61 -6.43 -27.68
N ILE A 108 -2.16 -7.33 -28.49
CA ILE A 108 -3.43 -8.03 -28.21
C ILE A 108 -3.26 -8.98 -27.02
N ASP A 109 -2.23 -9.82 -27.02
CA ASP A 109 -1.95 -10.76 -25.92
C ASP A 109 -1.66 -10.03 -24.59
N ALA A 110 -1.05 -8.85 -24.67
CA ALA A 110 -0.81 -7.95 -23.55
C ALA A 110 -2.07 -7.25 -23.02
N GLY A 111 -3.21 -7.38 -23.71
CA GLY A 111 -4.47 -6.72 -23.35
C GLY A 111 -4.51 -5.21 -23.63
N LEU A 112 -3.59 -4.69 -24.46
CA LEU A 112 -3.56 -3.29 -24.86
C LEU A 112 -4.55 -2.98 -25.98
N ILE A 113 -4.93 -4.00 -26.75
CA ILE A 113 -5.91 -3.91 -27.83
C ILE A 113 -6.98 -4.95 -27.57
N ALA A 114 -8.21 -4.50 -27.38
CA ALA A 114 -9.35 -5.37 -27.14
C ALA A 114 -10.03 -5.78 -28.45
N GLU A 115 -10.49 -7.03 -28.51
CA GLU A 115 -11.38 -7.48 -29.59
C GLU A 115 -12.73 -6.76 -29.51
N SER A 116 -13.32 -6.53 -30.69
CA SER A 116 -14.67 -6.00 -30.82
C SER A 116 -15.67 -6.98 -30.18
N PRO A 117 -16.51 -6.52 -29.23
CA PRO A 117 -17.48 -7.38 -28.53
C PRO A 117 -18.43 -8.13 -29.47
N ASP A 118 -18.76 -7.52 -30.61
CA ASP A 118 -19.75 -8.02 -31.57
C ASP A 118 -19.13 -8.84 -32.71
N SER A 119 -17.80 -8.82 -32.85
CA SER A 119 -17.08 -9.45 -33.95
C SER A 119 -15.74 -10.03 -33.47
N PRO A 120 -15.76 -11.24 -32.90
CA PRO A 120 -14.56 -11.92 -32.43
C PRO A 120 -13.48 -12.01 -33.53
N GLY A 121 -12.23 -11.73 -33.17
CA GLY A 121 -11.11 -11.64 -34.09
C GLY A 121 -11.08 -10.38 -34.98
N ARG A 122 -11.94 -9.39 -34.70
CA ARG A 122 -11.89 -8.04 -35.30
C ARG A 122 -11.69 -6.98 -34.24
N TYR A 123 -11.12 -5.85 -34.64
CA TYR A 123 -10.68 -4.77 -33.75
C TYR A 123 -11.19 -3.43 -34.25
N GLN A 124 -11.43 -2.51 -33.33
CA GLN A 124 -11.96 -1.17 -33.63
C GLN A 124 -10.87 -0.24 -34.21
N ASP A 125 -11.29 0.89 -34.80
CA ASP A 125 -10.41 1.85 -35.47
C ASP A 125 -9.46 2.60 -34.53
N ASP A 126 -9.84 2.75 -33.27
CA ASP A 126 -9.00 3.32 -32.21
C ASP A 126 -7.72 2.50 -31.98
N ALA A 127 -7.76 1.17 -32.21
CA ALA A 127 -6.59 0.30 -32.16
C ALA A 127 -5.51 0.72 -33.17
N VAL A 128 -5.89 1.21 -34.35
CA VAL A 128 -4.93 1.74 -35.35
C VAL A 128 -4.22 2.97 -34.80
N THR A 129 -4.94 3.85 -34.10
CA THR A 129 -4.39 5.07 -33.51
C THR A 129 -3.44 4.76 -32.35
N MET A 130 -3.80 3.79 -31.51
CA MET A 130 -2.93 3.32 -30.42
C MET A 130 -1.65 2.67 -30.96
N LEU A 131 -1.76 1.79 -31.96
CA LEU A 131 -0.62 1.14 -32.59
C LEU A 131 0.31 2.15 -33.29
N SER A 132 -0.26 3.12 -34.02
CA SER A 132 0.51 4.18 -34.68
C SER A 132 1.23 5.08 -33.67
N SER A 133 0.58 5.39 -32.55
CA SER A 133 1.21 6.15 -31.45
C SER A 133 2.37 5.39 -30.81
N ALA A 134 2.23 4.08 -30.64
CA ALA A 134 3.30 3.23 -30.12
C ALA A 134 4.48 3.13 -31.11
N ALA A 135 4.20 2.99 -32.41
CA ALA A 135 5.21 3.00 -33.47
C ALA A 135 6.04 4.31 -33.45
N ALA A 136 5.40 5.46 -33.28
CA ALA A 136 6.11 6.74 -33.23
C ALA A 136 7.15 6.82 -32.09
N LEU A 137 6.89 6.15 -30.96
CA LEU A 137 7.85 6.07 -29.85
C LEU A 137 9.03 5.13 -30.17
N LEU A 138 8.76 4.01 -30.85
CA LEU A 138 9.79 3.08 -31.31
C LEU A 138 10.69 3.73 -32.38
N ASP A 139 10.08 4.45 -33.32
CA ASP A 139 10.79 5.20 -34.37
C ASP A 139 11.64 6.35 -33.77
N ALA A 140 11.22 6.92 -32.65
CA ALA A 140 11.99 7.87 -31.86
C ALA A 140 13.17 7.23 -31.08
N GLY A 141 13.37 5.92 -31.22
CA GLY A 141 14.49 5.18 -30.65
C GLY A 141 14.27 4.62 -29.25
N LEU A 142 13.04 4.66 -28.71
CA LEU A 142 12.74 4.00 -27.43
C LEU A 142 12.58 2.49 -27.64
N PRO A 143 13.26 1.64 -26.86
CA PRO A 143 13.22 0.20 -27.11
C PRO A 143 11.92 -0.42 -26.57
N ALA A 144 11.36 -1.37 -27.33
CA ALA A 144 10.04 -1.95 -27.05
C ALA A 144 9.97 -2.68 -25.69
N ASP A 145 11.07 -3.30 -25.26
CA ASP A 145 11.20 -3.98 -23.97
C ASP A 145 11.20 -3.02 -22.77
N ALA A 146 11.58 -1.76 -22.96
CA ALA A 146 11.43 -0.71 -21.94
C ALA A 146 10.03 -0.11 -21.90
N LEU A 147 9.34 -0.04 -23.05
CA LEU A 147 7.98 0.49 -23.16
C LEU A 147 6.90 -0.51 -22.70
N ALA A 148 7.08 -1.80 -23.01
CA ALA A 148 6.09 -2.83 -22.70
C ALA A 148 5.72 -2.92 -21.21
N PRO A 149 6.66 -2.89 -20.25
CA PRO A 149 6.32 -2.89 -18.82
C PRO A 149 5.54 -1.66 -18.36
N ILE A 150 5.72 -0.51 -19.02
CA ILE A 150 4.99 0.73 -18.72
C ILE A 150 3.55 0.60 -19.21
N ALA A 151 3.37 0.13 -20.46
CA ALA A 151 2.06 -0.08 -21.06
C ALA A 151 1.24 -1.12 -20.29
N LEU A 152 1.84 -2.26 -19.94
CA LEU A 152 1.19 -3.31 -19.14
C LEU A 152 0.76 -2.82 -17.76
N ARG A 153 1.62 -2.05 -17.08
CA ARG A 153 1.30 -1.45 -15.78
C ARG A 153 0.19 -0.42 -15.88
N HIS A 154 0.18 0.38 -16.95
CA HIS A 154 -0.90 1.33 -17.21
C HIS A 154 -2.24 0.60 -17.45
N ALA A 155 -2.25 -0.44 -18.29
CA ALA A 155 -3.43 -1.24 -18.56
C ALA A 155 -4.00 -1.91 -17.28
N ALA A 156 -3.13 -2.46 -16.43
CA ALA A 156 -3.55 -3.02 -15.14
C ALA A 156 -4.11 -1.97 -14.17
N ASN A 157 -3.50 -0.77 -14.12
CA ASN A 157 -3.92 0.28 -13.20
C ASN A 157 -5.17 1.05 -13.66
N ILE A 158 -5.44 1.10 -14.97
CA ILE A 158 -6.56 1.89 -15.50
C ILE A 158 -7.90 1.17 -15.33
N SER A 159 -7.92 -0.17 -15.23
CA SER A 159 -9.13 -0.95 -14.98
C SER A 159 -9.86 -0.48 -13.71
N ASP A 160 -9.13 -0.28 -12.61
CA ASP A 160 -9.70 0.23 -11.36
C ASP A 160 -10.30 1.65 -11.51
N VAL A 161 -9.61 2.51 -12.29
CA VAL A 161 -10.07 3.88 -12.54
C VAL A 161 -11.33 3.88 -13.40
N ILE A 162 -11.40 2.98 -14.39
CA ILE A 162 -12.57 2.79 -15.24
C ILE A 162 -13.75 2.27 -14.42
N ASP A 163 -13.54 1.27 -13.56
CA ASP A 163 -14.59 0.73 -12.71
C ASP A 163 -15.13 1.79 -11.73
N ASP A 164 -14.24 2.59 -11.12
CA ASP A 164 -14.64 3.72 -10.28
C ASP A 164 -15.40 4.80 -11.07
N ALA A 165 -14.96 5.12 -12.30
CA ALA A 165 -15.64 6.07 -13.17
C ALA A 165 -17.05 5.58 -13.57
N ILE A 166 -17.19 4.29 -13.89
CA ILE A 166 -18.49 3.66 -14.18
C ILE A 166 -19.42 3.75 -12.97
N GLU A 167 -18.90 3.51 -11.76
CA GLU A 167 -19.70 3.60 -10.54
C GLU A 167 -20.13 5.04 -10.22
N VAL A 168 -19.26 6.03 -10.47
CA VAL A 168 -19.62 7.45 -10.41
C VAL A 168 -20.73 7.75 -11.42
N PHE A 169 -20.58 7.34 -12.68
CA PHE A 169 -21.63 7.54 -13.69
C PHE A 169 -22.95 6.89 -13.28
N ARG A 170 -22.93 5.67 -12.73
CA ARG A 170 -24.14 5.01 -12.19
C ARG A 170 -24.82 5.80 -11.09
N ARG A 171 -24.04 6.38 -10.17
CA ARG A 171 -24.56 7.14 -9.02
C ARG A 171 -25.23 8.45 -9.43
N TYR A 172 -24.75 9.09 -10.50
CA TYR A 172 -25.24 10.39 -10.96
C TYR A 172 -26.05 10.34 -12.26
N LEU A 173 -26.32 9.14 -12.79
CA LEU A 173 -27.26 8.95 -13.90
C LEU A 173 -28.68 9.28 -13.41
N PRO A 174 -29.34 10.31 -13.96
CA PRO A 174 -30.68 10.70 -13.52
C PRO A 174 -31.69 9.58 -13.78
N GLU A 175 -32.75 9.52 -12.97
CA GLU A 175 -33.91 8.67 -13.28
C GLU A 175 -34.50 9.11 -14.62
N GLY A 176 -34.58 8.20 -15.58
CA GLY A 176 -34.97 8.49 -16.96
C GLY A 176 -35.06 7.22 -17.80
N THR A 177 -35.43 7.38 -19.07
CA THR A 177 -35.50 6.25 -19.99
C THR A 177 -34.09 5.71 -20.31
N PRO A 178 -33.94 4.41 -20.59
CA PRO A 178 -32.66 3.82 -21.01
C PRO A 178 -31.98 4.55 -22.17
N GLU A 179 -32.77 5.16 -23.06
CA GLU A 179 -32.31 5.92 -24.22
C GLU A 179 -31.68 7.27 -23.83
N GLU A 180 -32.31 8.01 -22.92
CA GLU A 180 -31.76 9.27 -22.37
C GLU A 180 -30.47 9.03 -21.58
N GLN A 181 -30.43 7.92 -20.84
CA GLN A 181 -29.25 7.51 -20.09
C GLN A 181 -28.11 7.08 -21.02
N GLY A 182 -28.41 6.35 -22.09
CA GLY A 182 -27.43 6.01 -23.14
C GLY A 182 -26.84 7.24 -23.82
N GLN A 183 -27.66 8.23 -24.17
CA GLN A 183 -27.20 9.50 -24.75
C GLN A 183 -26.32 10.32 -23.79
N LEU A 184 -26.61 10.27 -22.48
CA LEU A 184 -25.78 10.95 -21.48
C LEU A 184 -24.42 10.26 -21.36
N ILE A 185 -24.38 8.92 -21.28
CA ILE A 185 -23.12 8.18 -21.22
C ILE A 185 -22.28 8.43 -22.48
N ALA A 186 -22.88 8.42 -23.67
CA ALA A 186 -22.20 8.73 -24.92
C ALA A 186 -21.58 10.15 -24.96
N LYS A 187 -22.09 11.09 -24.15
CA LYS A 187 -21.47 12.43 -23.97
C LYS A 187 -20.41 12.45 -22.89
N LEU A 188 -20.57 11.67 -21.83
CA LEU A 188 -19.67 11.66 -20.67
C LEU A 188 -18.37 10.89 -20.94
N VAL A 189 -18.43 9.79 -21.70
CA VAL A 189 -17.27 8.96 -22.02
C VAL A 189 -16.17 9.74 -22.75
N PRO A 190 -16.46 10.50 -23.84
CA PRO A 190 -15.46 11.34 -24.48
C PRO A 190 -14.89 12.42 -23.54
N ALA A 191 -15.75 13.08 -22.76
CA ALA A 191 -15.30 14.13 -21.84
C ALA A 191 -14.39 13.60 -20.72
N ALA A 192 -14.67 12.41 -20.21
CA ALA A 192 -13.82 11.74 -19.23
C ALA A 192 -12.48 11.29 -19.84
N SER A 193 -12.51 10.75 -21.06
CA SER A 193 -11.31 10.38 -21.82
C SER A 193 -10.42 11.61 -22.09
N ASP A 194 -11.01 12.72 -22.53
CA ASP A 194 -10.30 13.99 -22.75
C ASP A 194 -9.66 14.52 -21.47
N LEU A 195 -10.39 14.48 -20.35
CA LEU A 195 -9.86 14.91 -19.05
C LEU A 195 -8.64 14.08 -18.63
N VAL A 196 -8.75 12.75 -18.73
CA VAL A 196 -7.65 11.83 -18.38
C VAL A 196 -6.46 12.05 -19.31
N SER A 197 -6.69 12.17 -20.62
CA SER A 197 -5.65 12.41 -21.63
C SER A 197 -4.93 13.75 -21.40
N LEU A 198 -5.67 14.83 -21.16
CA LEU A 198 -5.12 16.15 -20.88
C LEU A 198 -4.31 16.16 -19.57
N HIS A 199 -4.84 15.52 -18.51
CA HIS A 199 -4.14 15.42 -17.24
C HIS A 199 -2.85 14.60 -17.37
N PHE A 200 -2.93 13.41 -17.98
CA PHE A 200 -1.77 12.55 -18.22
C PHE A 200 -0.69 13.27 -19.03
N LYS A 201 -1.06 13.94 -20.13
CA LYS A 201 -0.15 14.74 -20.95
C LYS A 201 0.53 15.84 -20.13
N ARG A 202 -0.24 16.57 -19.32
CA ARG A 202 0.29 17.65 -18.48
C ARG A 202 1.27 17.12 -17.43
N THR A 203 0.88 16.08 -16.69
CA THR A 203 1.73 15.45 -15.66
C THR A 203 3.00 14.86 -16.28
N LEU A 204 2.90 14.20 -17.45
CA LEU A 204 4.06 13.67 -18.16
C LEU A 204 5.04 14.79 -18.55
N ILE A 205 4.53 15.91 -19.08
CA ILE A 205 5.37 17.07 -19.43
C ILE A 205 6.01 17.66 -18.17
N GLU A 206 5.26 17.86 -17.09
CA GLU A 206 5.76 18.40 -15.82
C GLU A 206 6.89 17.54 -15.23
N HIS A 207 6.70 16.22 -15.17
CA HIS A 207 7.73 15.28 -14.68
C HIS A 207 8.92 15.09 -15.62
N ALA A 208 8.69 15.14 -16.94
CA ALA A 208 9.78 15.10 -17.91
C ALA A 208 10.64 16.36 -17.82
N SER A 209 9.99 17.53 -17.68
CA SER A 209 10.66 18.83 -17.59
C SER A 209 11.50 18.93 -16.32
N SER A 210 10.97 18.52 -15.15
CA SER A 210 11.75 18.54 -13.90
C SER A 210 12.99 17.64 -13.96
N ARG A 211 12.86 16.43 -14.53
CA ARG A 211 13.99 15.50 -14.65
C ARG A 211 15.02 15.88 -15.71
N LEU A 212 14.63 16.60 -16.75
CA LEU A 212 15.55 17.10 -17.77
C LEU A 212 16.33 18.32 -17.27
N VAL A 213 15.67 19.21 -16.52
CA VAL A 213 16.31 20.35 -15.85
C VAL A 213 17.34 19.88 -14.81
N ASP A 214 17.02 18.83 -14.03
CA ASP A 214 17.97 18.22 -13.08
C ASP A 214 19.20 17.59 -13.77
N ASN A 215 19.07 17.13 -15.03
CA ASN A 215 20.16 16.49 -15.78
C ASN A 215 21.07 17.48 -16.51
N GLU A 216 20.55 18.64 -16.94
CA GLU A 216 21.35 19.70 -17.57
C GLU A 216 22.16 20.54 -16.55
N MET A 217 21.80 20.50 -15.26
CA MET A 217 22.47 21.25 -14.18
C MET A 217 23.80 20.64 -13.68
N LEU A 218 24.30 19.55 -14.27
CA LEU A 218 25.60 18.97 -13.91
C LEU A 218 26.83 19.66 -14.55
N HIS A 219 26.62 20.67 -15.41
CA HIS A 219 27.71 21.50 -15.90
C HIS A 219 27.37 23.00 -15.88
N HIS A 220 27.85 23.66 -14.81
CA HIS A 220 28.10 25.10 -14.73
C HIS A 220 26.86 26.04 -14.78
N VAL A 221 26.36 26.41 -13.59
CA VAL A 221 25.69 27.69 -13.37
C VAL A 221 26.37 28.38 -12.17
N PRO A 222 26.83 29.64 -12.29
CA PRO A 222 27.34 30.40 -11.15
C PRO A 222 26.22 30.73 -10.15
N ASP A 223 26.56 30.65 -8.87
CA ASP A 223 25.82 31.18 -7.73
C ASP A 223 25.50 32.67 -7.94
N ASP A 224 24.26 33.00 -8.33
CA ASP A 224 23.62 34.30 -8.14
C ASP A 224 22.17 34.24 -8.67
N ASP A 225 21.26 33.59 -7.92
CA ASP A 225 19.82 33.94 -7.88
C ASP A 225 19.00 33.16 -6.81
N LEU A 226 19.64 32.63 -5.76
CA LEU A 226 18.95 32.02 -4.62
C LEU A 226 18.70 33.03 -3.50
N ASP A 227 17.95 34.09 -3.79
CA ASP A 227 17.30 34.89 -2.74
C ASP A 227 15.97 35.47 -3.24
N ARG A 228 15.09 34.60 -3.76
CA ARG A 228 13.66 34.91 -3.76
C ARG A 228 13.10 34.48 -2.42
N GLY A 229 13.09 35.43 -1.48
CA GLY A 229 12.33 35.32 -0.24
C GLY A 229 10.92 34.83 -0.53
N VAL A 230 10.64 33.58 -0.12
CA VAL A 230 9.30 33.00 -0.14
C VAL A 230 8.52 33.75 0.93
N GLU A 231 7.59 34.62 0.54
CA GLU A 231 6.59 35.13 1.48
C GLU A 231 5.92 33.92 2.15
N PRO A 232 5.73 33.92 3.48
CA PRO A 232 5.12 32.80 4.17
C PRO A 232 3.74 32.54 3.57
N THR A 233 3.63 31.46 2.81
CA THR A 233 2.36 31.04 2.22
C THR A 233 1.44 30.69 3.39
N THR A 234 0.41 31.50 3.59
CA THR A 234 -0.53 31.29 4.70
C THR A 234 -1.22 29.94 4.49
N ILE A 235 -1.11 29.04 5.47
CA ILE A 235 -1.78 27.74 5.43
C ILE A 235 -3.16 27.88 6.09
N TYR A 236 -4.19 27.45 5.38
CA TYR A 236 -5.56 27.40 5.87
C TYR A 236 -5.92 25.98 6.30
N CYS A 237 -6.79 25.85 7.32
CA CYS A 237 -7.34 24.59 7.77
C CYS A 237 -8.86 24.64 7.75
N GLU A 238 -9.48 23.62 7.17
CA GLU A 238 -10.90 23.31 7.32
C GLU A 238 -11.01 21.95 8.03
N TRP A 239 -12.05 21.76 8.84
CA TRP A 239 -12.18 20.55 9.65
C TRP A 239 -13.64 20.16 9.90
N ALA A 240 -13.85 18.87 10.20
CA ALA A 240 -15.14 18.33 10.61
C ALA A 240 -14.95 17.25 11.69
N GLU A 241 -15.83 17.23 12.68
CA GLU A 241 -15.94 16.11 13.62
C GLU A 241 -16.73 14.99 12.95
N LEU A 242 -16.23 13.76 13.06
CA LEU A 242 -16.81 12.58 12.43
C LEU A 242 -17.50 11.71 13.48
N SER A 243 -18.46 10.89 13.04
CA SER A 243 -19.16 9.93 13.89
C SER A 243 -18.41 8.60 13.99
N GLU A 244 -18.49 7.99 15.17
CA GLU A 244 -18.07 6.61 15.43
C GLU A 244 -19.28 5.64 15.34
N PRO A 245 -19.07 4.33 15.04
CA PRO A 245 -17.78 3.68 14.79
C PRO A 245 -17.26 3.91 13.35
N LEU A 246 -15.96 4.14 13.21
CA LEU A 246 -15.27 4.21 11.92
C LEU A 246 -14.04 3.29 11.86
N ASP A 247 -13.92 2.46 10.83
CA ASP A 247 -12.68 1.71 10.58
C ASP A 247 -11.71 2.55 9.75
N LEU A 248 -10.65 3.05 10.38
CA LEU A 248 -9.61 3.85 9.71
C LEU A 248 -8.84 3.06 8.64
N VAL A 249 -8.74 1.73 8.77
CA VAL A 249 -8.15 0.88 7.73
C VAL A 249 -9.02 0.92 6.47
N ALA A 250 -10.34 0.90 6.63
CA ALA A 250 -11.27 0.96 5.52
C ALA A 250 -11.19 2.31 4.78
N VAL A 251 -11.08 3.43 5.53
CA VAL A 251 -10.88 4.76 4.93
C VAL A 251 -9.58 4.82 4.14
N GLY A 252 -8.50 4.24 4.67
CA GLY A 252 -7.18 4.22 4.03
C GLY A 252 -7.13 3.53 2.67
N ARG A 253 -8.09 2.64 2.38
CA ARG A 253 -8.21 2.00 1.07
C ARG A 253 -8.58 2.96 -0.04
N PHE A 254 -9.22 4.08 0.30
CA PHE A 254 -9.68 5.06 -0.69
C PHE A 254 -8.67 6.19 -0.90
N ALA A 255 -7.64 6.31 -0.05
CA ALA A 255 -6.59 7.29 -0.22
C ALA A 255 -5.70 6.86 -1.41
N ARG A 256 -5.86 7.52 -2.57
CA ARG A 256 -5.07 7.24 -3.79
C ARG A 256 -3.86 8.15 -3.99
N ASP A 257 -3.59 9.07 -3.06
CA ASP A 257 -2.41 9.95 -3.07
C ASP A 257 -1.09 9.19 -2.97
N ASP A 258 -0.02 9.75 -3.52
CA ASP A 258 1.32 9.17 -3.45
C ASP A 258 1.83 9.04 -2.01
N HIS A 259 1.50 9.99 -1.14
CA HIS A 259 1.92 10.00 0.25
C HIS A 259 0.76 9.60 1.15
N ARG A 260 0.90 8.46 1.82
CA ARG A 260 -0.11 7.90 2.71
C ARG A 260 0.53 7.50 4.02
N PHE A 261 -0.23 7.64 5.10
CA PHE A 261 0.17 7.21 6.43
C PHE A 261 -1.02 6.66 7.20
N LEU A 262 -0.80 5.59 7.95
CA LEU A 262 -1.73 5.02 8.89
C LEU A 262 -0.96 4.64 10.15
N TRP A 263 -1.54 4.92 11.31
CA TRP A 263 -1.02 4.56 12.62
C TRP A 263 -2.17 4.24 13.56
N LEU A 264 -2.19 3.03 14.11
CA LEU A 264 -3.23 2.57 15.03
C LEU A 264 -2.56 2.03 16.30
N GLN A 265 -2.99 2.53 17.45
CA GLN A 265 -2.69 1.95 18.76
C GLN A 265 -4.03 1.65 19.45
N PRO A 266 -4.62 0.46 19.22
CA PRO A 266 -5.93 0.12 19.76
C PRO A 266 -6.01 0.24 21.28
N GLY A 267 -4.94 -0.16 22.00
CA GLY A 267 -4.85 -0.04 23.45
C GLY A 267 -4.91 1.40 23.98
N ASP A 268 -4.39 2.35 23.22
CA ASP A 268 -4.33 3.78 23.58
C ASP A 268 -5.48 4.59 22.96
N GLN A 269 -6.39 3.93 22.23
CA GLN A 269 -7.44 4.56 21.42
C GLN A 269 -6.94 5.66 20.46
N LEU A 270 -5.66 5.60 20.06
CA LEU A 270 -5.09 6.51 19.09
C LEU A 270 -5.20 5.91 17.69
N GLY A 271 -5.67 6.71 16.75
CA GLY A 271 -5.72 6.37 15.34
C GLY A 271 -5.41 7.58 14.48
N ILE A 272 -4.51 7.43 13.51
CA ILE A 272 -4.16 8.46 12.55
C ILE A 272 -4.23 7.83 11.17
N ILE A 273 -4.92 8.50 10.27
CA ILE A 273 -4.78 8.29 8.84
C ILE A 273 -4.50 9.64 8.20
N ALA A 274 -3.53 9.70 7.30
CA ALA A 274 -3.15 10.94 6.66
C ALA A 274 -2.71 10.69 5.21
N TRP A 275 -2.92 11.68 4.35
CA TRP A 275 -2.53 11.61 2.95
C TRP A 275 -2.29 12.98 2.32
N GLY A 276 -1.62 12.95 1.16
CA GLY A 276 -1.17 14.14 0.46
C GLY A 276 -0.10 14.91 1.24
N GLU A 277 0.34 16.03 0.69
CA GLU A 277 1.46 16.81 1.23
C GLU A 277 1.21 18.32 1.11
N ILE A 278 1.50 19.03 2.19
CA ILE A 278 1.61 20.50 2.22
C ILE A 278 3.08 20.91 2.14
N ASP A 279 3.91 20.20 2.90
CA ASP A 279 5.33 20.45 3.05
C ASP A 279 6.02 19.14 3.47
N SER A 280 7.31 19.00 3.18
CA SER A 280 8.08 17.84 3.58
C SER A 280 9.54 18.16 3.83
N TRP A 281 10.17 17.28 4.60
CA TRP A 281 11.60 17.28 4.84
C TRP A 281 12.18 15.94 4.46
N SER A 282 13.39 15.97 3.92
CA SER A 282 14.26 14.82 3.72
C SER A 282 15.72 15.25 3.89
N PRO A 283 16.66 14.33 4.19
CA PRO A 283 18.06 14.70 4.45
C PRO A 283 18.76 15.48 3.32
N ASP A 284 18.26 15.36 2.09
CA ASP A 284 18.75 16.03 0.88
C ASP A 284 18.23 17.47 0.70
N THR A 285 17.33 17.97 1.57
CA THR A 285 16.83 19.36 1.48
C THR A 285 17.82 20.41 1.97
N GLY A 286 18.88 20.01 2.68
CA GLY A 286 19.87 20.92 3.28
C GLY A 286 19.42 21.60 4.58
N GLU A 287 18.15 21.47 4.96
CA GLU A 287 17.59 21.89 6.26
C GLU A 287 17.68 20.73 7.26
N SER A 288 17.87 21.00 8.56
CA SER A 288 17.77 19.95 9.59
C SER A 288 16.30 19.60 9.89
N ALA A 289 16.01 18.37 10.31
CA ALA A 289 14.65 17.96 10.63
C ALA A 289 14.03 18.77 11.77
N SER A 290 14.82 19.15 12.78
CA SER A 290 14.35 19.97 13.90
C SER A 290 14.07 21.42 13.49
N THR A 291 14.87 21.98 12.57
CA THR A 291 14.58 23.30 11.95
C THR A 291 13.28 23.24 11.15
N PHE A 292 13.10 22.20 10.32
CA PHE A 292 11.86 21.98 9.57
C PHE A 292 10.63 21.93 10.48
N LEU A 293 10.68 21.12 11.54
CA LEU A 293 9.56 21.00 12.49
C LEU A 293 9.27 22.34 13.18
N SER A 294 10.29 23.11 13.54
CA SER A 294 10.13 24.43 14.16
C SER A 294 9.49 25.45 13.21
N ARG A 295 9.89 25.42 11.92
CA ARG A 295 9.31 26.23 10.85
C ARG A 295 7.84 25.91 10.64
N VAL A 296 7.53 24.61 10.48
CA VAL A 296 6.15 24.13 10.25
C VAL A 296 5.24 24.51 11.43
N ARG A 297 5.68 24.29 12.67
CA ARG A 297 4.92 24.67 13.88
C ARG A 297 4.57 26.16 13.91
N SER A 298 5.47 27.00 13.42
CA SER A 298 5.27 28.45 13.37
C SER A 298 4.32 28.88 12.24
N SER A 299 4.17 28.06 11.19
CA SER A 299 3.32 28.35 10.03
C SER A 299 1.93 27.72 10.06
N MET A 300 1.74 26.65 10.84
CA MET A 300 0.49 25.90 10.85
C MET A 300 -0.62 26.65 11.60
N PRO A 301 -1.87 26.68 11.07
CA PRO A 301 -2.98 27.32 11.74
C PRO A 301 -3.43 26.52 12.99
N PRO A 302 -4.11 27.17 13.94
CA PRO A 302 -4.77 26.47 15.06
C PRO A 302 -5.74 25.40 14.56
N THR A 303 -5.79 24.26 15.26
CA THR A 303 -6.58 23.09 14.88
C THR A 303 -7.43 22.59 16.06
N PRO A 304 -8.58 21.93 15.81
CA PRO A 304 -9.47 21.41 16.86
C PRO A 304 -8.89 20.23 17.65
N THR A 305 -7.85 19.60 17.11
CA THR A 305 -7.01 18.57 17.71
C THR A 305 -5.60 18.75 17.13
N PRO A 306 -4.52 18.47 17.88
CA PRO A 306 -3.16 18.69 17.37
C PRO A 306 -2.92 17.98 16.04
N SER A 307 -2.57 18.76 15.01
CA SER A 307 -2.20 18.25 13.70
C SER A 307 -0.85 17.53 13.75
N VAL A 308 -0.68 16.49 12.94
CA VAL A 308 0.52 15.66 12.97
C VAL A 308 1.39 15.83 11.73
N VAL A 309 2.70 15.72 11.95
CA VAL A 309 3.73 15.43 10.96
C VAL A 309 4.04 13.94 11.07
N VAL A 310 4.11 13.26 9.93
CA VAL A 310 4.28 11.79 9.87
C VAL A 310 5.50 11.42 9.06
N GLY A 311 6.16 10.32 9.41
CA GLY A 311 7.37 9.94 8.69
C GLY A 311 8.28 8.98 9.41
N GLY A 312 9.56 9.06 9.07
CA GLY A 312 10.60 8.15 9.55
C GLY A 312 11.95 8.37 8.89
N LEU A 313 12.92 7.56 9.28
CA LEU A 313 14.30 7.60 8.79
C LEU A 313 14.68 6.23 8.23
N ALA A 314 15.66 6.18 7.34
CA ALA A 314 16.25 4.93 6.90
C ALA A 314 17.17 4.32 7.96
N PHE A 315 17.34 3.00 7.92
CA PHE A 315 18.19 2.26 8.85
C PHE A 315 19.65 2.74 8.79
N ASP A 316 20.18 2.82 7.57
CA ASP A 316 21.56 3.21 7.29
C ASP A 316 21.55 4.21 6.12
N LYS A 317 21.89 5.46 6.42
CA LYS A 317 21.91 6.55 5.44
C LYS A 317 23.03 6.42 4.40
N ASP A 318 24.08 5.64 4.69
CA ASP A 318 25.22 5.48 3.80
C ASP A 318 25.04 4.28 2.84
N LYS A 319 23.99 3.47 3.03
CA LYS A 319 23.66 2.36 2.13
C LYS A 319 22.99 2.91 0.86
N PRO A 320 23.48 2.56 -0.34
CA PRO A 320 22.80 2.92 -1.58
C PRO A 320 21.38 2.35 -1.63
N THR A 321 20.40 3.22 -1.87
CA THR A 321 18.99 2.85 -1.91
C THR A 321 18.66 2.08 -3.18
N THR A 322 18.04 0.92 -3.02
CA THR A 322 17.51 0.11 -4.12
C THR A 322 16.22 0.72 -4.68
N LEU A 323 15.79 0.25 -5.86
CA LEU A 323 14.48 0.59 -6.42
C LEU A 323 13.32 0.25 -5.48
N ALA A 324 13.54 -0.61 -4.49
CA ALA A 324 12.51 -0.95 -3.53
C ALA A 324 12.17 0.20 -2.58
N TRP A 325 13.18 1.00 -2.24
CA TRP A 325 13.10 2.05 -1.24
C TRP A 325 13.33 3.45 -1.82
N SER A 326 13.63 3.56 -3.12
CA SER A 326 14.08 4.81 -3.76
C SER A 326 13.18 6.02 -3.51
N LYS A 327 11.85 5.84 -3.47
CA LYS A 327 10.93 6.95 -3.18
C LYS A 327 10.87 7.33 -1.68
N PHE A 328 11.23 6.43 -0.77
CA PHE A 328 11.24 6.69 0.67
C PHE A 328 12.45 7.55 1.10
N ARG A 329 13.50 7.60 0.27
CA ARG A 329 14.77 8.29 0.55
C ARG A 329 15.42 7.82 1.87
N ASN A 330 16.49 8.49 2.30
CA ASN A 330 17.17 8.22 3.58
C ASN A 330 16.39 8.71 4.81
N GLY A 331 15.26 9.36 4.61
CA GLY A 331 14.36 9.83 5.64
C GLY A 331 13.35 10.78 5.04
N ARG A 332 12.14 10.80 5.60
CA ARG A 332 11.09 11.70 5.14
C ARG A 332 10.11 12.03 6.26
N LEU A 333 9.89 13.31 6.49
CA LEU A 333 8.81 13.83 7.33
C LEU A 333 7.85 14.62 6.44
N ILE A 334 6.54 14.43 6.64
CA ILE A 334 5.51 15.01 5.79
C ILE A 334 4.48 15.70 6.68
N VAL A 335 4.15 16.93 6.32
CA VAL A 335 2.95 17.64 6.79
C VAL A 335 1.80 17.23 5.86
N PRO A 336 0.86 16.38 6.30
CA PRO A 336 -0.17 15.87 5.41
C PRO A 336 -1.12 16.97 4.95
N ALA A 337 -1.56 16.89 3.69
CA ALA A 337 -2.60 17.77 3.18
C ALA A 337 -3.97 17.46 3.80
N THR A 338 -4.19 16.22 4.21
CA THR A 338 -5.42 15.79 4.89
C THR A 338 -5.09 14.72 5.91
N GLN A 339 -5.75 14.78 7.06
CA GLN A 339 -5.59 13.81 8.13
C GLN A 339 -6.91 13.61 8.88
N ILE A 340 -7.15 12.39 9.34
CA ILE A 340 -8.20 12.05 10.28
C ILE A 340 -7.52 11.50 11.53
N VAL A 341 -7.79 12.14 12.66
CA VAL A 341 -7.16 11.82 13.94
C VAL A 341 -8.24 11.40 14.93
N ARG A 342 -8.11 10.18 15.43
CA ARG A 342 -8.81 9.64 16.60
C ARG A 342 -7.91 9.80 17.82
N ARG A 343 -8.32 10.60 18.79
CA ARG A 343 -7.60 10.82 20.05
C ARG A 343 -8.58 11.27 21.13
N ASP A 344 -8.43 10.76 22.35
CA ASP A 344 -9.26 11.14 23.51
C ASP A 344 -10.78 11.00 23.27
N GLY A 345 -11.18 9.93 22.57
CA GLY A 345 -12.58 9.66 22.23
C GLY A 345 -13.19 10.59 21.16
N ARG A 346 -12.39 11.48 20.56
CA ARG A 346 -12.79 12.35 19.46
C ARG A 346 -12.21 11.86 18.15
N LEU A 347 -12.96 12.01 17.07
CA LEU A 347 -12.55 11.67 15.71
C LEU A 347 -12.73 12.89 14.82
N VAL A 348 -11.64 13.46 14.32
CA VAL A 348 -11.67 14.73 13.60
C VAL A 348 -10.94 14.61 12.27
N ALA A 349 -11.61 14.98 11.18
CA ALA A 349 -11.00 15.21 9.88
C ALA A 349 -10.50 16.65 9.78
N MET A 350 -9.27 16.83 9.33
CA MET A 350 -8.65 18.13 9.07
C MET A 350 -8.01 18.12 7.69
N ALA A 351 -8.25 19.18 6.92
CA ALA A 351 -7.65 19.37 5.62
C ALA A 351 -7.01 20.75 5.54
N PHE A 352 -5.81 20.80 4.95
CA PHE A 352 -5.00 22.00 4.85
C PHE A 352 -4.89 22.44 3.40
N GLY A 353 -4.60 23.71 3.15
CA GLY A 353 -4.36 24.22 1.81
C GLY A 353 -3.75 25.62 1.80
N PRO A 354 -3.19 26.05 0.65
CA PRO A 354 -2.68 27.42 0.48
C PRO A 354 -3.80 28.47 0.44
N ASP A 355 -5.06 28.03 0.32
CA ASP A 355 -6.26 28.85 0.38
C ASP A 355 -7.41 28.04 1.02
N ARG A 356 -8.45 28.75 1.50
CA ARG A 356 -9.62 28.11 2.14
C ARG A 356 -10.39 27.19 1.21
N ASP A 357 -10.45 27.49 -0.09
CA ASP A 357 -11.23 26.71 -1.04
C ASP A 357 -10.59 25.33 -1.26
N ARG A 358 -9.26 25.26 -1.41
CA ARG A 358 -8.53 23.99 -1.50
C ARG A 358 -8.62 23.18 -0.22
N ALA A 359 -8.51 23.82 0.94
CA ALA A 359 -8.71 23.14 2.22
C ALA A 359 -10.11 22.55 2.33
N ARG A 360 -11.15 23.31 1.93
CA ARG A 360 -12.55 22.84 1.91
C ARG A 360 -12.76 21.66 0.97
N VAL A 361 -12.29 21.75 -0.28
CA VAL A 361 -12.43 20.65 -1.27
C VAL A 361 -11.74 19.36 -0.79
N ARG A 362 -10.56 19.49 -0.15
CA ARG A 362 -9.87 18.35 0.46
C ARG A 362 -10.67 17.73 1.61
N LEU A 363 -11.30 18.56 2.46
CA LEU A 363 -12.17 18.09 3.53
C LEU A 363 -13.42 17.36 2.98
N GLU A 364 -14.07 17.92 1.98
CA GLU A 364 -15.24 17.31 1.30
C GLU A 364 -14.88 15.95 0.70
N HIS A 365 -13.69 15.86 0.08
CA HIS A 365 -13.18 14.58 -0.43
C HIS A 365 -12.94 13.56 0.70
N ALA A 366 -12.34 14.00 1.82
CA ALA A 366 -12.15 13.14 3.00
C ALA A 366 -13.47 12.61 3.55
N GLN A 367 -14.50 13.47 3.66
CA GLN A 367 -15.83 13.08 4.10
C GLN A 367 -16.48 12.07 3.15
N THR A 368 -16.34 12.27 1.84
CA THR A 368 -16.82 11.32 0.82
C THR A 368 -16.15 9.95 0.97
N MET A 369 -14.84 9.91 1.25
CA MET A 369 -14.11 8.66 1.51
C MET A 369 -14.59 7.97 2.79
N VAL A 370 -14.87 8.74 3.84
CA VAL A 370 -15.42 8.23 5.11
C VAL A 370 -16.79 7.61 4.88
N GLU A 371 -17.68 8.29 4.15
CA GLU A 371 -18.99 7.75 3.77
C GLU A 371 -18.83 6.47 2.97
N ALA A 372 -17.96 6.44 1.95
CA ALA A 372 -17.71 5.23 1.16
C ALA A 372 -17.20 4.06 2.02
N ALA A 373 -16.33 4.35 2.99
CA ALA A 373 -15.81 3.35 3.93
C ALA A 373 -16.88 2.82 4.89
N GLN A 374 -17.85 3.64 5.29
CA GLN A 374 -18.97 3.19 6.13
C GLN A 374 -19.95 2.29 5.36
N HIS A 375 -20.13 2.51 4.06
CA HIS A 375 -21.01 1.70 3.22
C HIS A 375 -20.37 0.38 2.78
N ARG A 376 -19.04 0.31 2.67
CA ARG A 376 -18.32 -0.96 2.43
C ARG A 376 -18.12 -1.67 3.76
N GLY A 377 -18.71 -2.86 3.92
CA GLY A 377 -18.54 -3.69 5.11
C GLY A 377 -17.09 -4.15 5.35
N ALA A 378 -16.90 -4.99 6.37
CA ALA A 378 -15.61 -5.55 6.74
C ALA A 378 -14.90 -6.23 5.54
N ILE A 379 -13.57 -6.24 5.54
CA ILE A 379 -12.77 -6.89 4.49
C ILE A 379 -13.00 -8.40 4.58
N GLU A 380 -13.76 -8.97 3.65
CA GLU A 380 -13.75 -10.41 3.42
C GLU A 380 -12.49 -10.77 2.64
N LEU A 381 -11.68 -11.67 3.21
CA LEU A 381 -10.51 -12.20 2.52
C LEU A 381 -10.97 -13.31 1.57
N PRO A 382 -10.77 -13.17 0.25
CA PRO A 382 -10.90 -14.32 -0.63
C PRO A 382 -9.86 -15.37 -0.24
N PRO A 383 -10.03 -16.64 -0.65
CA PRO A 383 -8.98 -17.64 -0.51
C PRO A 383 -7.68 -17.12 -1.14
N LEU A 384 -6.65 -16.94 -0.33
CA LEU A 384 -5.37 -16.39 -0.78
C LEU A 384 -4.59 -17.49 -1.50
N ASN A 385 -4.36 -17.33 -2.81
CA ASN A 385 -3.43 -18.17 -3.55
C ASN A 385 -2.05 -17.52 -3.53
N ILE A 386 -1.26 -17.83 -2.49
CA ILE A 386 0.05 -17.22 -2.28
C ILE A 386 1.16 -18.25 -2.35
N THR A 387 2.33 -17.80 -2.78
CA THR A 387 3.57 -18.57 -2.71
C THR A 387 4.63 -17.78 -1.96
N ILE A 388 5.39 -18.47 -1.11
CA ILE A 388 6.48 -17.87 -0.34
C ILE A 388 7.79 -18.26 -1.02
N GLU A 389 8.53 -17.25 -1.43
CA GLU A 389 9.84 -17.39 -2.04
C GLU A 389 10.93 -16.96 -1.06
N ASP A 390 11.86 -17.87 -0.79
CA ASP A 390 12.94 -17.68 0.16
C ASP A 390 14.31 -17.86 -0.51
N LYS A 391 14.79 -16.80 -1.16
CA LYS A 391 16.09 -16.79 -1.86
C LYS A 391 17.28 -16.43 -0.97
N THR A 392 17.04 -15.97 0.26
CA THR A 392 18.10 -15.41 1.12
C THR A 392 18.69 -16.42 2.10
N ARG A 393 18.20 -17.68 2.08
CA ARG A 393 18.54 -18.72 3.06
C ARG A 393 20.02 -18.99 3.19
N ASP A 394 20.65 -19.35 2.10
CA ASP A 394 22.04 -19.82 2.11
C ASP A 394 22.99 -18.66 2.40
N HIS A 395 22.72 -17.48 1.81
CA HIS A 395 23.46 -16.26 2.10
C HIS A 395 23.39 -15.89 3.57
N TYR A 396 22.19 -15.90 4.16
CA TYR A 396 22.00 -15.58 5.58
C TYR A 396 22.82 -16.51 6.50
N LYS A 397 22.80 -17.81 6.24
CA LYS A 397 23.60 -18.76 7.04
C LYS A 397 25.10 -18.50 6.91
N ALA A 398 25.57 -18.16 5.71
CA ALA A 398 26.97 -17.84 5.48
C ALA A 398 27.40 -16.60 6.28
N ILE A 399 26.65 -15.50 6.19
CA ILE A 399 26.99 -14.27 6.92
C ILE A 399 26.83 -14.42 8.44
N VAL A 400 25.95 -15.28 8.94
CA VAL A 400 25.92 -15.61 10.37
C VAL A 400 27.21 -16.29 10.81
N ALA A 401 27.71 -17.26 10.04
CA ALA A 401 28.97 -17.94 10.35
C ALA A 401 30.17 -16.96 10.30
N GLU A 402 30.19 -16.04 9.34
CA GLU A 402 31.20 -14.98 9.24
C GLU A 402 31.13 -14.01 10.43
N ALA A 403 29.93 -13.56 10.80
CA ALA A 403 29.75 -12.69 11.97
C ALA A 403 30.22 -13.36 13.26
N VAL A 404 29.93 -14.65 13.45
CA VAL A 404 30.41 -15.43 14.61
C VAL A 404 31.95 -15.47 14.65
N ALA A 405 32.60 -15.67 13.50
CA ALA A 405 34.07 -15.65 13.43
C ALA A 405 34.63 -14.26 13.81
N ASP A 406 34.08 -13.19 13.24
CA ASP A 406 34.51 -11.81 13.52
C ASP A 406 34.28 -11.40 14.98
N ILE A 407 33.19 -11.87 15.61
CA ILE A 407 32.90 -11.64 17.03
C ILE A 407 33.94 -12.36 17.90
N ASN A 408 34.24 -13.63 17.59
CA ASN A 408 35.23 -14.41 18.33
C ASN A 408 36.66 -13.85 18.16
N ASP A 409 36.94 -13.18 17.04
CA ASP A 409 38.18 -12.43 16.80
C ASP A 409 38.19 -11.03 17.47
N GLY A 410 37.10 -10.65 18.15
CA GLY A 410 36.99 -9.40 18.91
C GLY A 410 36.75 -8.15 18.07
N ARG A 411 36.23 -8.29 16.84
CA ARG A 411 35.94 -7.15 15.95
C ARG A 411 34.76 -6.31 16.46
N PHE A 412 33.76 -6.95 17.03
CA PHE A 412 32.60 -6.36 17.73
C PHE A 412 31.95 -7.45 18.61
N ASP A 413 31.12 -7.06 19.57
CA ASP A 413 30.51 -8.00 20.54
C ASP A 413 29.23 -8.65 19.99
N LYS A 414 28.48 -7.89 19.18
CA LYS A 414 27.18 -8.31 18.63
C LYS A 414 26.90 -7.60 17.31
N VAL A 415 26.27 -8.30 16.37
CA VAL A 415 25.66 -7.69 15.17
C VAL A 415 24.28 -8.24 14.94
N VAL A 416 23.32 -7.41 14.54
CA VAL A 416 21.96 -7.88 14.24
C VAL A 416 21.84 -8.05 12.74
N LEU A 417 21.67 -9.28 12.25
CA LEU A 417 21.58 -9.58 10.82
C LEU A 417 20.13 -9.81 10.40
N ALA A 418 19.75 -9.24 9.26
CA ALA A 418 18.42 -9.39 8.71
C ALA A 418 18.40 -10.07 7.33
N ARG A 419 17.21 -10.49 6.95
CA ARG A 419 16.91 -11.16 5.68
C ARG A 419 15.48 -10.88 5.25
N THR A 420 15.16 -11.31 4.04
CA THR A 420 13.81 -11.17 3.46
C THR A 420 13.27 -12.47 2.88
N ILE A 421 11.94 -12.59 2.92
CA ILE A 421 11.17 -13.53 2.09
C ILE A 421 10.16 -12.72 1.26
N ALA A 422 9.80 -13.25 0.09
CA ALA A 422 8.78 -12.65 -0.76
C ALA A 422 7.48 -13.47 -0.69
N VAL A 423 6.38 -12.79 -0.37
CA VAL A 423 5.03 -13.31 -0.51
C VAL A 423 4.51 -12.87 -1.88
N ASN A 424 4.41 -13.81 -2.80
CA ASN A 424 3.87 -13.59 -4.14
C ASN A 424 2.38 -13.97 -4.14
N GLY A 425 1.54 -13.12 -4.73
CA GLY A 425 0.08 -13.28 -4.77
C GLY A 425 -0.64 -12.01 -4.32
N ASP A 426 -1.93 -11.94 -4.64
CA ASP A 426 -2.75 -10.74 -4.39
C ASP A 426 -3.32 -10.76 -2.97
N VAL A 427 -2.51 -10.27 -2.01
CA VAL A 427 -2.96 -10.00 -0.64
C VAL A 427 -3.14 -8.49 -0.50
N PRO A 428 -4.38 -7.98 -0.41
CA PRO A 428 -4.62 -6.55 -0.30
C PRO A 428 -3.95 -5.96 0.95
N LEU A 429 -3.32 -4.78 0.86
CA LEU A 429 -2.74 -4.12 2.02
C LEU A 429 -3.73 -3.95 3.20
N GLY A 430 -4.99 -3.64 2.90
CA GLY A 430 -6.03 -3.51 3.92
C GLY A 430 -6.22 -4.80 4.75
N ALA A 431 -6.04 -5.98 4.12
CA ALA A 431 -6.09 -7.26 4.80
C ALA A 431 -4.98 -7.38 5.86
N TRP A 432 -3.74 -7.10 5.45
CA TRP A 432 -2.59 -7.11 6.35
C TRP A 432 -2.83 -6.22 7.56
N LEU A 433 -3.26 -4.98 7.33
CA LEU A 433 -3.46 -4.00 8.40
C LEU A 433 -4.59 -4.40 9.37
N SER A 434 -5.72 -4.88 8.86
CA SER A 434 -6.83 -5.36 9.70
C SER A 434 -6.41 -6.57 10.55
N LEU A 435 -5.75 -7.55 9.95
CA LEU A 435 -5.32 -8.76 10.66
C LEU A 435 -4.23 -8.45 11.70
N LEU A 436 -3.28 -7.57 11.38
CA LEU A 436 -2.24 -7.14 12.31
C LEU A 436 -2.85 -6.37 13.50
N ARG A 437 -3.82 -5.48 13.25
CA ARG A 437 -4.55 -4.74 14.29
C ARG A 437 -5.23 -5.69 15.27
N ASP A 438 -5.89 -6.71 14.74
CA ASP A 438 -6.67 -7.65 15.55
C ASP A 438 -5.75 -8.64 16.31
N ARG A 439 -4.63 -9.05 15.71
CA ARG A 439 -3.66 -9.98 16.31
C ARG A 439 -2.72 -9.33 17.34
N PHE A 440 -2.42 -8.05 17.18
CA PHE A 440 -1.40 -7.35 17.98
C PHE A 440 -1.93 -6.05 18.63
N PRO A 441 -2.91 -6.14 19.57
CA PRO A 441 -3.56 -4.96 20.15
C PRO A 441 -2.63 -4.05 20.99
N THR A 442 -1.47 -4.57 21.42
CA THR A 442 -0.45 -3.83 22.17
C THR A 442 0.64 -3.19 21.29
N CYS A 443 0.61 -3.47 19.98
CA CYS A 443 1.55 -2.90 19.02
C CYS A 443 0.96 -1.64 18.36
N ALA A 444 1.83 -0.76 17.87
CA ALA A 444 1.41 0.22 16.88
C ALA A 444 1.38 -0.46 15.52
N VAL A 445 0.19 -0.51 14.90
CA VAL A 445 0.05 -0.93 13.51
C VAL A 445 0.22 0.28 12.63
N PHE A 446 1.20 0.23 11.74
CA PHE A 446 1.55 1.35 10.89
C PHE A 446 1.53 0.97 9.41
N ALA A 447 1.32 1.98 8.56
CA ALA A 447 1.55 1.91 7.13
C ALA A 447 2.06 3.27 6.64
N ARG A 448 3.12 3.30 5.84
CA ARG A 448 3.67 4.49 5.17
C ARG A 448 3.77 4.19 3.68
N GLY A 449 2.86 4.77 2.90
CA GLY A 449 2.72 4.57 1.46
C GLY A 449 3.42 5.66 0.66
N GLU A 450 4.25 5.26 -0.30
CA GLU A 450 4.99 6.15 -1.18
C GLU A 450 4.87 5.66 -2.64
N GLY A 451 4.07 6.35 -3.45
CA GLY A 451 3.67 5.87 -4.77
C GLY A 451 2.95 4.52 -4.69
N SER A 452 3.43 3.53 -5.44
CA SER A 452 2.84 2.18 -5.50
C SER A 452 3.34 1.22 -4.42
N ARG A 453 4.15 1.69 -3.45
CA ARG A 453 4.73 0.85 -2.39
C ARG A 453 4.28 1.34 -1.04
N THR A 454 4.11 0.43 -0.09
CA THR A 454 3.75 0.77 1.28
C THR A 454 4.54 -0.07 2.26
N PHE A 455 5.33 0.59 3.10
CA PHE A 455 5.97 -0.04 4.25
C PHE A 455 4.96 -0.15 5.39
N PHE A 456 4.76 -1.33 5.94
CA PHE A 456 3.74 -1.57 6.97
C PHE A 456 4.23 -2.55 8.02
N GLY A 457 3.59 -2.57 9.19
CA GLY A 457 3.94 -3.54 10.23
C GLY A 457 3.15 -3.35 11.51
N ALA A 458 3.47 -4.18 12.50
CA ALA A 458 2.93 -4.10 13.86
C ALA A 458 4.10 -4.05 14.86
N SER A 459 4.59 -2.86 15.17
CA SER A 459 5.79 -2.71 15.98
C SER A 459 5.48 -2.68 17.48
N PRO A 460 6.10 -3.55 18.29
CA PRO A 460 5.99 -3.50 19.75
C PRO A 460 7.00 -2.53 20.40
N GLU A 461 8.06 -2.13 19.68
CA GLU A 461 9.22 -1.49 20.27
C GLU A 461 9.16 0.03 20.11
N VAL A 462 8.94 0.71 21.24
CA VAL A 462 8.98 2.18 21.33
C VAL A 462 10.43 2.64 21.33
N LEU A 463 10.85 3.30 20.24
CA LEU A 463 12.15 3.96 20.17
C LEU A 463 12.15 5.18 21.08
N VAL A 464 11.14 6.04 20.93
CA VAL A 464 10.91 7.19 21.81
C VAL A 464 9.47 7.63 21.74
N ARG A 465 8.89 7.95 22.89
CA ARG A 465 7.61 8.64 23.01
C ARG A 465 7.80 9.91 23.82
N VAL A 466 7.13 10.98 23.40
CA VAL A 466 7.15 12.25 24.11
C VAL A 466 5.75 12.77 24.36
N ALA A 467 5.49 13.16 25.61
CA ALA A 467 4.29 13.86 26.04
C ALA A 467 4.68 15.08 26.89
N GLY A 468 4.55 16.28 26.32
CA GLY A 468 5.09 17.53 26.84
C GLY A 468 6.61 17.44 26.98
N ASP A 469 7.07 17.53 28.22
CA ASP A 469 8.48 17.39 28.56
C ASP A 469 8.86 15.96 28.95
N ARG A 470 7.90 15.04 29.13
CA ARG A 470 8.18 13.65 29.50
C ARG A 470 8.66 12.87 28.28
N VAL A 471 9.79 12.18 28.43
CA VAL A 471 10.36 11.25 27.46
C VAL A 471 10.25 9.83 28.01
N ASP A 472 9.68 8.93 27.22
CA ASP A 472 9.64 7.49 27.51
C ASP A 472 10.38 6.72 26.41
N VAL A 473 11.27 5.81 26.80
CA VAL A 473 11.98 4.88 25.91
C VAL A 473 11.85 3.46 26.47
N ALA A 474 11.75 2.46 25.60
CA ALA A 474 11.72 1.06 25.98
C ALA A 474 13.06 0.40 25.63
N ALA A 475 13.85 0.00 26.64
CA ALA A 475 14.95 -0.93 26.41
C ALA A 475 14.37 -2.35 26.34
N MET A 476 14.53 -3.02 25.20
CA MET A 476 14.07 -4.38 24.99
C MET A 476 15.18 -5.20 24.35
N ALA A 477 15.69 -6.19 25.06
CA ALA A 477 16.73 -7.09 24.59
C ALA A 477 16.66 -8.41 25.35
N GLY A 478 17.32 -9.42 24.82
CA GLY A 478 17.20 -10.79 25.31
C GLY A 478 15.84 -11.41 25.00
N THR A 479 15.84 -12.69 24.64
CA THR A 479 14.69 -13.29 23.96
C THR A 479 14.47 -14.75 24.35
N ARG A 480 13.20 -15.11 24.59
CA ARG A 480 12.74 -16.52 24.63
C ARG A 480 11.43 -16.69 23.89
N ALA A 481 11.20 -17.89 23.35
CA ALA A 481 9.91 -18.25 22.80
C ALA A 481 8.83 -18.28 23.88
N ARG A 482 7.57 -18.12 23.46
CA ARG A 482 6.40 -18.38 24.31
C ARG A 482 5.98 -19.85 24.20
N SER A 483 5.34 -20.35 25.26
CA SER A 483 4.67 -21.66 25.24
C SER A 483 3.17 -21.50 25.43
N ASP A 484 2.38 -22.38 24.80
CA ASP A 484 0.94 -22.49 25.07
C ASP A 484 0.67 -23.16 26.42
N ASP A 485 1.66 -23.89 26.97
CA ASP A 485 1.63 -24.40 28.34
C ASP A 485 2.09 -23.30 29.29
N ALA A 486 1.20 -22.86 30.18
CA ALA A 486 1.46 -21.77 31.12
C ALA A 486 2.64 -22.04 32.06
N ALA A 487 2.83 -23.27 32.53
CA ALA A 487 3.92 -23.61 33.44
C ALA A 487 5.26 -23.61 32.70
N MET A 488 5.28 -24.10 31.46
CA MET A 488 6.47 -24.04 30.60
C MET A 488 6.80 -22.58 30.21
N ASP A 489 5.78 -21.77 29.90
CA ASP A 489 5.94 -20.36 29.54
C ASP A 489 6.55 -19.54 30.69
N ASP A 490 6.13 -19.81 31.93
CA ASP A 490 6.69 -19.20 33.13
C ASP A 490 8.12 -19.70 33.43
N ALA A 491 8.40 -20.99 33.21
CA ALA A 491 9.76 -21.51 33.35
C ALA A 491 10.73 -20.86 32.35
N LEU A 492 10.30 -20.66 31.10
CA LEU A 492 11.07 -19.93 30.08
C LEU A 492 11.26 -18.46 30.45
N ALA A 493 10.26 -17.83 31.08
CA ALA A 493 10.37 -16.46 31.57
C ALA A 493 11.38 -16.36 32.72
N ASP A 494 11.40 -17.33 33.64
CA ASP A 494 12.35 -17.40 34.75
C ASP A 494 13.77 -17.68 34.27
N GLU A 495 13.92 -18.55 33.26
CA GLU A 495 15.21 -18.79 32.59
C GLU A 495 15.73 -17.51 31.93
N LEU A 496 14.89 -16.80 31.17
CA LEU A 496 15.24 -15.51 30.56
C LEU A 496 15.66 -14.49 31.63
N ARG A 497 14.90 -14.41 32.73
CA ARG A 497 15.17 -13.48 33.83
C ARG A 497 16.48 -13.79 34.53
N THR A 498 16.89 -15.06 34.62
CA THR A 498 18.09 -15.47 35.38
C THR A 498 19.32 -15.72 34.52
N SER A 499 19.17 -15.73 33.20
CA SER A 499 20.29 -15.91 32.27
C SER A 499 21.28 -14.76 32.37
N THR A 500 22.51 -15.07 32.81
CA THR A 500 23.60 -14.09 32.94
C THR A 500 23.96 -13.45 31.60
N LYS A 501 23.89 -14.22 30.51
CA LYS A 501 24.14 -13.72 29.15
C LYS A 501 23.10 -12.69 28.74
N GLU A 502 21.81 -13.03 28.86
CA GLU A 502 20.71 -12.15 28.45
C GLU A 502 20.66 -10.89 29.31
N GLN A 503 20.90 -11.00 30.62
CA GLN A 503 20.99 -9.85 31.52
C GLN A 503 22.16 -8.92 31.16
N HIS A 504 23.32 -9.48 30.81
CA HIS A 504 24.48 -8.69 30.41
C HIS A 504 24.22 -7.93 29.12
N GLU A 505 23.68 -8.60 28.10
CA GLU A 505 23.31 -7.97 26.84
C GLU A 505 22.27 -6.87 27.04
N HIS A 506 21.22 -7.15 27.82
CA HIS A 506 20.17 -6.18 28.14
C HIS A 506 20.71 -4.96 28.86
N LYS A 507 21.65 -5.15 29.80
CA LYS A 507 22.31 -4.06 30.52
C LYS A 507 23.05 -3.11 29.57
N LEU A 508 23.77 -3.63 28.57
CA LEU A 508 24.46 -2.80 27.58
C LEU A 508 23.49 -1.93 26.76
N VAL A 509 22.31 -2.48 26.42
CA VAL A 509 21.26 -1.71 25.74
C VAL A 509 20.75 -0.58 26.62
N VAL A 510 20.47 -0.87 27.90
CA VAL A 510 20.03 0.15 28.88
C VAL A 510 21.07 1.26 29.03
N GLU A 511 22.35 0.91 29.23
CA GLU A 511 23.43 1.87 29.41
C GLU A 511 23.64 2.74 28.16
N SER A 512 23.56 2.16 26.96
CA SER A 512 23.65 2.90 25.70
C SER A 512 22.50 3.91 25.54
N ILE A 513 21.26 3.51 25.81
CA ILE A 513 20.09 4.39 25.73
C ILE A 513 20.22 5.53 26.75
N GLN A 514 20.57 5.22 28.00
CA GLN A 514 20.74 6.22 29.04
C GLN A 514 21.84 7.24 28.67
N ALA A 515 22.97 6.79 28.14
CA ALA A 515 24.04 7.67 27.67
C ALA A 515 23.57 8.62 26.56
N ASN A 516 22.84 8.11 25.56
CA ASN A 516 22.33 8.92 24.45
C ASN A 516 21.29 9.94 24.92
N LEU A 517 20.39 9.56 25.84
CA LEU A 517 19.40 10.49 26.42
C LEU A 517 20.06 11.60 27.23
N LEU A 518 21.07 11.27 28.05
CA LEU A 518 21.85 12.27 28.80
C LEU A 518 22.58 13.23 27.87
N ALA A 519 23.18 12.73 26.78
CA ALA A 519 23.83 13.55 25.76
C ALA A 519 22.84 14.51 25.06
N ALA A 520 21.58 14.10 24.92
CA ALA A 520 20.50 14.92 24.39
C ALA A 520 19.95 15.97 25.39
N GLY A 521 20.51 16.04 26.60
CA GLY A 521 20.06 16.94 27.67
C GLY A 521 18.80 16.47 28.41
N VAL A 522 18.45 15.18 28.31
CA VAL A 522 17.32 14.60 29.07
C VAL A 522 17.78 14.31 30.49
N THR A 523 17.02 14.80 31.47
CA THR A 523 17.20 14.43 32.88
C THR A 523 16.47 13.11 33.14
N LEU A 524 17.19 12.07 33.53
CA LEU A 524 16.61 10.73 33.74
C LEU A 524 16.01 10.59 35.14
N ASP A 525 14.87 9.92 35.21
CA ASP A 525 14.28 9.43 36.46
C ASP A 525 14.99 8.13 36.90
N GLU A 526 14.79 7.73 38.16
CA GLU A 526 15.27 6.43 38.65
C GLU A 526 14.60 5.30 37.84
N SER A 527 15.41 4.42 37.25
CA SER A 527 14.90 3.32 36.42
C SER A 527 14.30 2.22 37.30
N PRO A 528 13.07 1.74 37.01
CA PRO A 528 12.51 0.58 37.70
C PRO A 528 13.29 -0.70 37.35
N PRO A 529 13.07 -1.80 38.10
CA PRO A 529 13.74 -3.07 37.83
C PRO A 529 13.42 -3.61 36.43
N THR A 530 14.32 -4.43 35.90
CA THR A 530 14.10 -5.16 34.64
C THR A 530 13.03 -6.22 34.84
N GLU A 531 12.08 -6.28 33.91
CA GLU A 531 10.96 -7.23 33.93
C GLU A 531 10.96 -8.10 32.65
N VAL A 532 10.10 -9.12 32.61
CA VAL A 532 9.89 -9.93 31.40
C VAL A 532 8.61 -9.45 30.72
N LEU A 533 8.74 -8.88 29.53
CA LEU A 533 7.61 -8.48 28.69
C LEU A 533 7.19 -9.63 27.79
N LYS A 534 5.98 -10.15 28.01
CA LYS A 534 5.38 -11.24 27.24
C LYS A 534 4.62 -10.69 26.03
N LEU A 535 5.12 -10.95 24.81
CA LEU A 535 4.45 -10.62 23.54
C LEU A 535 3.86 -11.89 22.89
N PRO A 536 3.03 -11.78 21.83
CA PRO A 536 2.60 -12.95 21.09
C PRO A 536 3.80 -13.63 20.41
N GLY A 537 3.95 -14.95 20.66
CA GLY A 537 5.02 -15.80 20.12
C GLY A 537 6.38 -15.68 20.82
N ILE A 538 6.68 -14.55 21.48
CA ILE A 538 8.01 -14.30 22.07
C ILE A 538 7.93 -13.47 23.38
N GLN A 539 8.96 -13.53 24.22
CA GLN A 539 9.11 -12.72 25.44
C GLN A 539 10.53 -12.14 25.54
N HIS A 540 10.64 -10.94 26.12
CA HIS A 540 11.89 -10.17 26.20
C HIS A 540 12.19 -9.66 27.61
N LEU A 541 13.46 -9.41 27.92
CA LEU A 541 13.78 -8.53 29.04
C LEU A 541 13.40 -7.09 28.65
N TYR A 542 12.86 -6.37 29.61
CA TYR A 542 12.28 -5.05 29.41
C TYR A 542 12.64 -4.12 30.56
N THR A 543 13.15 -2.93 30.23
CA THR A 543 13.37 -1.85 31.20
C THR A 543 12.81 -0.55 30.61
N PRO A 544 11.78 0.06 31.21
CA PRO A 544 11.34 1.38 30.81
C PRO A 544 12.34 2.43 31.32
N ILE A 545 12.75 3.33 30.42
CA ILE A 545 13.62 4.46 30.73
C ILE A 545 12.80 5.72 30.56
N VAL A 546 12.67 6.49 31.64
CA VAL A 546 11.84 7.69 31.70
C VAL A 546 12.73 8.88 32.04
N GLY A 547 12.45 10.03 31.43
CA GLY A 547 13.12 11.27 31.77
C GLY A 547 12.32 12.50 31.36
N ARG A 548 12.97 13.66 31.51
CA ARG A 548 12.42 14.97 31.13
C ARG A 548 13.38 15.74 30.23
N ARG A 549 12.86 16.32 29.16
CA ARG A 549 13.60 17.18 28.22
C ARG A 549 13.23 18.65 28.40
N ASP A 550 14.10 19.53 27.92
CA ASP A 550 13.77 20.93 27.64
C ASP A 550 13.20 20.99 26.21
N SER A 551 11.88 21.09 26.09
CA SER A 551 11.19 21.05 24.79
C SER A 551 11.55 22.22 23.86
N ALA A 552 12.15 23.29 24.37
CA ALA A 552 12.68 24.39 23.57
C ALA A 552 14.05 24.08 22.92
N LYS A 553 14.76 23.07 23.40
CA LYS A 553 16.11 22.70 22.92
C LYS A 553 16.17 21.35 22.25
N THR A 554 15.39 20.39 22.73
CA THR A 554 15.44 19.00 22.29
C THR A 554 14.09 18.61 21.73
N SER A 555 14.00 18.51 20.41
CA SER A 555 12.81 18.00 19.72
C SER A 555 12.76 16.48 19.78
N ILE A 556 11.64 15.88 19.36
CA ILE A 556 11.53 14.42 19.32
C ILE A 556 12.43 13.83 18.23
N ILE A 557 12.64 14.54 17.11
CA ILE A 557 13.47 14.04 16.03
C ILE A 557 14.95 14.03 16.41
N ASP A 558 15.42 14.98 17.24
CA ASP A 558 16.78 14.95 17.79
C ASP A 558 17.00 13.68 18.63
N LEU A 559 16.00 13.27 19.42
CA LEU A 559 16.05 12.01 20.18
C LEU A 559 16.05 10.79 19.27
N VAL A 560 15.25 10.80 18.20
CA VAL A 560 15.20 9.72 17.21
C VAL A 560 16.57 9.53 16.54
N GLU A 561 17.19 10.61 16.08
CA GLU A 561 18.50 10.58 15.42
C GLU A 561 19.62 10.12 16.35
N LEU A 562 19.55 10.44 17.65
CA LEU A 562 20.53 10.01 18.64
C LEU A 562 20.36 8.55 19.09
N LEU A 563 19.11 8.05 19.13
CA LEU A 563 18.81 6.69 19.59
C LEU A 563 18.93 5.64 18.48
N HIS A 564 18.78 6.03 17.22
CA HIS A 564 18.77 5.12 16.08
C HIS A 564 20.14 5.04 15.38
N PRO A 565 20.63 3.84 15.03
CA PRO A 565 20.11 2.52 15.38
C PRO A 565 20.45 2.12 16.82
N THR A 566 19.50 1.48 17.50
CA THR A 566 19.74 0.93 18.84
C THR A 566 20.64 -0.32 18.73
N PRO A 567 21.37 -0.69 19.80
CA PRO A 567 22.12 -1.96 19.81
C PRO A 567 21.24 -3.21 19.64
N ALA A 568 19.92 -3.09 19.85
CA ALA A 568 18.96 -4.16 19.62
C ALA A 568 18.69 -4.42 18.13
N VAL A 569 18.99 -3.47 17.24
CA VAL A 569 18.79 -3.60 15.78
C VAL A 569 20.03 -3.37 14.91
N GLY A 570 21.05 -2.72 15.45
CA GLY A 570 22.36 -2.55 14.80
C GLY A 570 23.40 -3.54 15.32
N GLY A 571 23.59 -3.60 16.64
CA GLY A 571 24.64 -4.38 17.30
C GLY A 571 25.50 -3.52 18.22
N THR A 572 26.58 -4.11 18.74
CA THR A 572 27.47 -3.47 19.72
C THR A 572 28.93 -3.77 19.39
N PRO A 573 29.81 -2.76 19.30
CA PRO A 573 29.52 -1.32 19.23
C PRO A 573 28.73 -0.95 17.95
N SER A 574 27.80 0.00 18.04
CA SER A 574 26.85 0.30 16.97
C SER A 574 27.51 0.67 15.64
N GLU A 575 28.54 1.54 15.66
CA GLU A 575 29.20 2.02 14.44
C GLU A 575 29.84 0.87 13.65
N THR A 576 30.64 0.03 14.34
CA THR A 576 31.32 -1.12 13.74
C THR A 576 30.33 -2.18 13.25
N ALA A 577 29.27 -2.44 14.03
CA ALA A 577 28.25 -3.42 13.66
C ALA A 577 27.44 -2.97 12.43
N VAL A 578 27.06 -1.68 12.35
CA VAL A 578 26.34 -1.12 11.20
C VAL A 578 27.22 -1.09 9.95
N GLU A 579 28.50 -0.74 10.07
CA GLU A 579 29.44 -0.83 8.96
C GLU A 579 29.57 -2.28 8.44
N TRP A 580 29.62 -3.25 9.36
CA TRP A 580 29.66 -4.66 8.99
C TRP A 580 28.40 -5.09 8.24
N ILE A 581 27.21 -4.72 8.75
CA ILE A 581 25.90 -4.97 8.10
C ILE A 581 25.91 -4.43 6.67
N ARG A 582 26.35 -3.18 6.50
CA ARG A 582 26.40 -2.51 5.20
C ARG A 582 27.21 -3.29 4.17
N GLN A 583 28.29 -3.92 4.60
CA GLN A 583 29.23 -4.66 3.75
C GLN A 583 28.76 -6.09 3.41
N HIS A 584 28.09 -6.80 4.34
CA HIS A 584 27.87 -8.25 4.21
C HIS A 584 26.40 -8.65 3.99
N GLU A 585 25.42 -7.89 4.47
CA GLU A 585 24.02 -8.36 4.52
C GLU A 585 23.38 -8.52 3.12
N ASN A 586 23.92 -7.87 2.09
CA ASN A 586 23.35 -7.83 0.73
C ASN A 586 21.85 -7.47 0.69
N LEU A 587 21.41 -6.74 1.71
CA LEU A 587 20.06 -6.25 1.87
C LEU A 587 20.09 -4.73 2.00
N ASP A 588 19.19 -4.08 1.27
CA ASP A 588 18.80 -2.71 1.57
C ASP A 588 17.60 -2.77 2.52
N ARG A 589 17.87 -2.52 3.80
CA ARG A 589 16.83 -2.49 4.83
C ARG A 589 15.84 -1.35 4.59
N GLY A 590 16.25 -0.26 3.95
CA GLY A 590 15.45 0.95 3.84
C GLY A 590 14.91 1.35 5.21
N TRP A 591 13.58 1.28 5.40
CA TRP A 591 12.92 1.64 6.66
C TRP A 591 12.67 0.44 7.61
N TYR A 592 13.05 -0.78 7.21
CA TYR A 592 13.03 -1.92 8.12
C TYR A 592 14.02 -1.73 9.27
N ALA A 593 13.59 -2.03 10.49
CA ALA A 593 14.35 -1.82 11.72
C ALA A 593 14.79 -0.35 11.94
N ALA A 594 14.12 0.59 11.28
CA ALA A 594 14.37 2.03 11.37
C ALA A 594 13.18 2.77 11.98
N PRO A 595 13.33 4.04 12.40
CA PRO A 595 12.27 4.78 13.06
C PRO A 595 11.12 5.09 12.11
N VAL A 596 9.89 4.79 12.53
CA VAL A 596 8.65 5.20 11.86
C VAL A 596 7.70 5.74 12.92
N GLY A 597 7.03 6.84 12.63
CA GLY A 597 6.22 7.52 13.64
C GLY A 597 5.61 8.83 13.21
N TRP A 598 5.22 9.60 14.22
CA TRP A 598 4.58 10.88 14.07
C TRP A 598 4.96 11.84 15.21
N THR A 599 4.84 13.13 14.95
CA THR A 599 4.90 14.19 15.96
C THR A 599 3.83 15.23 15.70
N ASP A 600 3.20 15.77 16.73
CA ASP A 600 2.23 16.86 16.58
C ASP A 600 2.88 18.26 16.66
N MET A 601 2.08 19.28 16.36
CA MET A 601 2.53 20.67 16.40
C MET A 601 2.87 21.17 17.81
N ASP A 602 2.46 20.46 18.85
CA ASP A 602 2.86 20.72 20.24
C ASP A 602 4.18 20.00 20.61
N GLY A 603 4.71 19.19 19.69
CA GLY A 603 5.94 18.44 19.85
C GLY A 603 5.84 17.15 20.65
N ASN A 604 4.62 16.70 20.92
CA ASN A 604 4.39 15.32 21.36
C ASN A 604 4.56 14.39 20.16
N GLY A 605 4.69 13.10 20.42
CA GLY A 605 4.76 12.12 19.35
C GLY A 605 5.27 10.78 19.81
N GLU A 606 5.32 9.85 18.87
CA GLU A 606 5.84 8.51 19.10
C GLU A 606 6.52 8.03 17.82
N PHE A 607 7.75 7.53 17.98
CA PHE A 607 8.47 6.79 16.96
C PHE A 607 8.76 5.39 17.49
N ARG A 608 8.50 4.40 16.64
CA ARG A 608 8.79 3.00 16.90
C ARG A 608 9.83 2.48 15.92
N VAL A 609 10.54 1.43 16.34
CA VAL A 609 11.45 0.71 15.47
C VAL A 609 10.62 -0.14 14.51
N GLY A 610 10.83 -0.02 13.20
CA GLY A 610 10.05 -0.63 12.12
C GLY A 610 10.22 -2.16 12.01
N LEU A 611 9.90 -2.88 13.08
CA LEU A 611 9.96 -4.34 13.20
C LEU A 611 8.61 -4.98 12.88
N ARG A 612 8.61 -6.31 12.73
CA ARG A 612 7.43 -7.12 12.35
C ARG A 612 6.71 -6.48 11.16
N SER A 613 7.47 -6.25 10.11
CA SER A 613 7.10 -5.35 9.03
C SER A 613 7.38 -5.95 7.65
N GLY A 614 6.72 -5.37 6.67
CA GLY A 614 6.82 -5.73 5.27
C GLY A 614 6.76 -4.51 4.37
N LEU A 615 7.27 -4.67 3.15
CA LEU A 615 7.16 -3.71 2.07
C LEU A 615 6.20 -4.28 1.04
N HIS A 616 4.96 -3.79 1.05
CA HIS A 616 3.95 -4.13 0.07
C HIS A 616 4.21 -3.38 -1.23
N GLY A 617 4.10 -4.06 -2.37
CA GLY A 617 4.29 -3.49 -3.70
C GLY A 617 3.39 -4.17 -4.72
N PRO A 618 3.43 -3.71 -5.99
CA PRO A 618 2.50 -4.17 -7.03
C PRO A 618 2.63 -5.66 -7.35
N ASP A 619 3.86 -6.20 -7.32
CA ASP A 619 4.11 -7.58 -7.77
C ASP A 619 4.14 -8.59 -6.60
N ARG A 620 4.55 -8.13 -5.42
CA ARG A 620 4.79 -8.97 -4.24
C ARG A 620 4.94 -8.14 -2.97
N THR A 621 4.80 -8.80 -1.83
CA THR A 621 5.11 -8.24 -0.52
C THR A 621 6.41 -8.82 0.02
N LEU A 622 7.40 -7.98 0.31
CA LEU A 622 8.63 -8.41 0.99
C LEU A 622 8.42 -8.36 2.50
N LEU A 623 8.67 -9.45 3.21
CA LEU A 623 8.67 -9.47 4.68
C LEU A 623 10.11 -9.48 5.18
N PHE A 624 10.33 -8.84 6.33
CA PHE A 624 11.65 -8.69 6.93
C PHE A 624 11.71 -9.34 8.32
N ALA A 625 12.83 -9.99 8.62
CA ALA A 625 13.14 -10.51 9.94
C ALA A 625 14.65 -10.49 10.15
N GLY A 626 15.10 -10.38 11.40
CA GLY A 626 16.51 -10.44 11.75
C GLY A 626 16.73 -10.89 13.19
N CYS A 627 17.95 -11.31 13.49
CA CYS A 627 18.38 -11.89 14.75
C CYS A 627 19.70 -11.28 15.22
N GLY A 628 19.88 -11.19 16.54
CA GLY A 628 21.13 -10.72 17.14
C GLY A 628 22.14 -11.86 17.20
N ILE A 629 23.25 -11.70 16.50
CA ILE A 629 24.32 -12.69 16.40
C ILE A 629 25.38 -12.39 17.45
N VAL A 630 25.78 -13.43 18.17
CA VAL A 630 26.81 -13.42 19.23
C VAL A 630 27.77 -14.59 19.03
N GLY A 631 28.87 -14.64 19.78
CA GLY A 631 29.96 -15.63 19.55
C GLY A 631 29.54 -17.11 19.64
N GLU A 632 28.42 -17.43 20.30
CA GLU A 632 27.86 -18.78 20.38
C GLU A 632 26.65 -19.03 19.46
N SER A 633 26.32 -18.11 18.55
CA SER A 633 25.21 -18.27 17.61
C SER A 633 25.48 -19.38 16.60
N GLU A 634 24.44 -20.17 16.29
CA GLU A 634 24.50 -21.27 15.33
C GLU A 634 23.72 -20.91 14.05
N PRO A 635 24.32 -20.91 12.84
CA PRO A 635 23.67 -20.43 11.62
C PRO A 635 22.29 -21.02 11.32
N GLN A 636 22.08 -22.31 11.65
CA GLN A 636 20.78 -22.95 11.46
C GLN A 636 19.75 -22.50 12.50
N ALA A 637 20.14 -22.33 13.75
CA ALA A 637 19.23 -21.88 14.81
C ALA A 637 18.77 -20.43 14.56
N GLU A 638 19.69 -19.56 14.14
CA GLU A 638 19.37 -18.16 13.81
C GLU A 638 18.43 -18.06 12.60
N LEU A 639 18.63 -18.93 11.60
CA LEU A 639 17.70 -19.08 10.49
C LEU A 639 16.30 -19.48 10.97
N ASP A 640 16.20 -20.49 11.84
CA ASP A 640 14.92 -20.98 12.37
C ASP A 640 14.20 -19.90 13.20
N GLU A 641 14.94 -19.06 13.93
CA GLU A 641 14.40 -17.91 14.64
C GLU A 641 13.79 -16.88 13.68
N THR A 642 14.41 -16.62 12.52
CA THR A 642 13.82 -15.70 11.52
C THR A 642 12.48 -16.20 11.00
N PHE A 643 12.28 -17.51 10.83
CA PHE A 643 10.98 -18.08 10.45
C PHE A 643 9.91 -17.86 11.51
N THR A 644 10.27 -18.00 12.79
CA THR A 644 9.37 -17.68 13.91
C THR A 644 8.93 -16.22 13.86
N LYS A 645 9.87 -15.30 13.58
CA LYS A 645 9.58 -13.87 13.40
C LYS A 645 8.70 -13.58 12.18
N PHE A 646 8.93 -14.25 11.05
CA PHE A 646 8.04 -14.17 9.89
C PHE A 646 6.62 -14.67 10.19
N GLY A 647 6.48 -15.71 11.03
CA GLY A 647 5.20 -16.27 11.46
C GLY A 647 4.26 -15.27 12.14
N ALA A 648 4.80 -14.18 12.71
CA ALA A 648 3.99 -13.09 13.25
C ALA A 648 3.14 -12.41 12.16
N LEU A 649 3.70 -12.21 10.96
CA LEU A 649 3.00 -11.65 9.81
C LEU A 649 2.29 -12.73 9.02
N LEU A 650 2.98 -13.82 8.67
CA LEU A 650 2.41 -14.92 7.86
C LEU A 650 1.18 -15.55 8.50
N GLY A 651 1.22 -15.78 9.82
CA GLY A 651 0.06 -16.33 10.53
C GLY A 651 -1.14 -15.37 10.55
N ALA A 652 -0.95 -14.08 10.30
CA ALA A 652 -2.05 -13.12 10.17
C ALA A 652 -2.89 -13.44 8.93
N ILE A 653 -2.25 -13.89 7.85
CA ILE A 653 -2.90 -14.28 6.58
C ILE A 653 -3.14 -15.81 6.48
N GLY A 654 -3.06 -16.53 7.60
CA GLY A 654 -3.37 -17.96 7.69
C GLY A 654 -2.29 -18.90 7.14
N GLN A 655 -1.01 -18.49 7.18
CA GLN A 655 0.15 -19.30 6.78
C GLN A 655 1.06 -19.67 7.96
#